data_AF-A0A151MG02-F1
#
_entry.id   AF-A0A151MG02-F1
#
_cell.length_a   1.000
_cell.length_b   1.000
_cell.length_c   1.000
_cell.angle_alpha   90.00
_cell.angle_beta   90.00
_cell.angle_gamma   90.00
#
_symmetry.space_group_name_H-M   'P 1'
#
loop_
_entity.id
_entity.type
_entity.pdbx_description
1 polymer ?
#
loop_
_entity_poly.entity_id
_entity_poly.type
_entity_poly.pdbx_seq_one_letter_code
_entity_poly.pdbx_strand_id
1 'polypeptide(L)'
;MAEAALELLERVEQVSLCVSILERFLQALDPPDVIRDFRGELQEGLFHPDDAVKILTISQVGRIVENSDAVREVVGNPELLRQIIYCIGGEKISVAKEAIKSLSRIAQTQDGLEALFGRSLLVDLKNVMGTSDIVRYRVYELIVEISSVSADSLNYCANSGLISDLLGELTGEDVLVRTTCIEMVTSLAYTQHGRRYLAQQGIIDKISNIIIGADSDPFSGFYLPGFVKFFGNLAIVDSPQQICERYPVFVEKVFEMAEGHDPTMIGVAVDTLGILGSNMEGKQVLQKTKSRFQDLLNRIGHHARNAPTELRLRCLDAISSLLYLPPDQQTEDLLRMTESWFVSLSSQPLELFRGISTQPFPDLHCGALRVFTAIASQPWAQKLMLESPGFIEYIVDRSVEPDKPSKDAKYELRLCVLKAWDVPIQLYHGCNGVMNWQIRYARQRAAGPKAEQKGEPRGQQRHCYACDLHITVQIDWNLDPEPSSVLQKLECGFGFPSVLGLGHEKYSILSAIRNNCTGFAAQFYREQLDLQAKRVIQEAESRASETSKQLELVFAVGGWHHRDAVSGVERYNPLQHEWRVLGSVSRPHRGAGVASLQNCIYAVGGFDGTTCLSSVARYDPKVNEWSCDVAPLRESKRDVGLAELGGYLYCVGGHDGLLCLSTVERYDPSEDRWCKVAPMASRRMGLGVAVLDGYLYAVGGSDGQSPLYSVERYDPVEDTWSPCPPLGTCREDLGCATFQGKIYAVGGRDDLTELCSVERFDPVSNEWSPAMPMQSKRNKVKAAVANGYLLAVGGFDGIVHVTTVEAFDPDINRWRLFGNTQSCHPGGGVAVLNVTP
;
A
#
# COMPACT_ATOMS: atom_id res chain seq x y z
N MET A 1 -5.17 14.51 41.75
CA MET A 1 -5.19 13.32 40.87
C MET A 1 -5.56 13.68 39.43
N ALA A 2 -6.64 14.44 39.19
CA ALA A 2 -6.98 14.91 37.84
C ALA A 2 -5.96 15.92 37.26
N GLU A 3 -5.47 16.88 38.07
CA GLU A 3 -4.40 17.81 37.64
C GLU A 3 -3.07 17.08 37.34
N ALA A 4 -2.68 16.13 38.18
CA ALA A 4 -1.49 15.30 37.93
C ALA A 4 -1.63 14.44 36.67
N ALA A 5 -2.84 13.98 36.35
CA ALA A 5 -3.13 13.26 35.11
C ALA A 5 -3.11 14.18 33.88
N LEU A 6 -3.55 15.44 34.01
CA LEU A 6 -3.44 16.46 32.97
C LEU A 6 -1.97 16.86 32.70
N GLU A 7 -1.17 17.07 33.76
CA GLU A 7 0.28 17.32 33.64
C GLU A 7 1.04 16.13 33.03
N LEU A 8 0.61 14.89 33.32
CA LEU A 8 1.15 13.69 32.69
C LEU A 8 0.75 13.58 31.22
N LEU A 9 -0.50 13.91 30.86
CA LEU A 9 -0.99 13.94 29.47
C LEU A 9 -0.25 15.01 28.64
N GLU A 10 -0.10 16.22 29.16
CA GLU A 10 0.67 17.29 28.50
C GLU A 10 2.14 16.91 28.31
N ARG A 11 2.76 16.22 29.28
CA ARG A 11 4.13 15.69 29.13
C ARG A 11 4.25 14.62 28.05
N VAL A 12 3.30 13.70 27.94
CA VAL A 12 3.33 12.64 26.92
C VAL A 12 3.14 13.21 25.51
N GLU A 13 2.23 14.18 25.34
CA GLU A 13 2.07 14.90 24.06
C GLU A 13 3.33 15.68 23.66
N GLN A 14 4.00 16.31 24.64
CA GLN A 14 5.28 16.98 24.41
C GLN A 14 6.39 16.01 24.00
N VAL A 15 6.46 14.81 24.60
CA VAL A 15 7.46 13.78 24.24
C VAL A 15 7.23 13.28 22.82
N SER A 16 5.98 12.99 22.42
CA SER A 16 5.65 12.53 21.06
C SER A 16 6.00 13.57 19.98
N LEU A 17 5.74 14.85 20.23
CA LEU A 17 6.14 15.94 19.35
C LEU A 17 7.67 16.06 19.25
N CYS A 18 8.37 16.00 20.38
CA CYS A 18 9.84 16.01 20.42
C CYS A 18 10.44 14.83 19.65
N VAL A 19 9.88 13.62 19.79
CA VAL A 19 10.30 12.43 19.02
C VAL A 19 10.15 12.68 17.52
N SER A 20 9.02 13.22 17.08
CA SER A 20 8.76 13.50 15.65
C SER A 20 9.74 14.54 15.07
N ILE A 21 10.08 15.55 15.87
CA ILE A 21 11.05 16.58 15.50
C ILE A 21 12.46 15.98 15.43
N LEU A 22 12.87 15.24 16.47
CA LEU A 22 14.17 14.58 16.54
C LEU A 22 14.36 13.57 15.41
N GLU A 23 13.32 12.82 15.04
CA GLU A 23 13.36 11.88 13.91
C GLU A 23 13.77 12.57 12.62
N ARG A 24 13.15 13.73 12.29
CA ARG A 24 13.48 14.49 11.09
C ARG A 24 14.90 15.07 11.13
N PHE A 25 15.32 15.59 12.29
CA PHE A 25 16.68 16.12 12.45
C PHE A 25 17.74 15.02 12.33
N LEU A 26 17.55 13.91 13.02
CA LEU A 26 18.47 12.78 12.97
C LEU A 26 18.53 12.18 11.57
N GLN A 27 17.40 12.10 10.85
CA GLN A 27 17.34 11.63 9.46
C GLN A 27 18.12 12.52 8.47
N ALA A 28 18.28 13.81 8.77
CA ALA A 28 19.08 14.74 7.97
C ALA A 28 20.59 14.69 8.29
N LEU A 29 20.98 14.11 9.43
CA LEU A 29 22.38 13.94 9.82
C LEU A 29 22.97 12.65 9.23
N ASP A 30 24.26 12.69 8.91
CA ASP A 30 24.99 11.52 8.43
C ASP A 30 25.20 10.52 9.58
N PRO A 31 25.00 9.20 9.35
CA PRO A 31 25.05 8.22 10.43
C PRO A 31 26.37 8.16 11.23
N PRO A 32 27.57 8.35 10.63
CA PRO A 32 28.82 8.45 11.38
C PRO A 32 28.87 9.64 12.35
N ASP A 33 28.26 10.77 11.97
CA ASP A 33 28.22 11.95 12.85
C ASP A 33 27.23 11.73 14.00
N VAL A 34 26.12 11.03 13.74
CA VAL A 34 25.13 10.72 14.79
C VAL A 34 25.75 9.86 15.90
N ILE A 35 26.46 8.78 15.55
CA ILE A 35 27.05 7.88 16.56
C ILE A 35 28.24 8.52 17.30
N ARG A 36 28.99 9.40 16.64
CA ARG A 36 30.15 10.07 17.25
C ARG A 36 29.71 11.19 18.19
N ASP A 37 28.74 11.99 17.77
CA ASP A 37 28.39 13.24 18.46
C ASP A 37 27.23 13.03 19.47
N PHE A 38 26.40 11.99 19.32
CA PHE A 38 25.22 11.71 20.18
C PHE A 38 25.23 10.34 20.88
N ARG A 39 26.42 9.76 21.12
CA ARG A 39 26.55 8.42 21.71
C ARG A 39 25.87 8.28 23.07
N GLY A 40 26.00 9.29 23.93
CA GLY A 40 25.44 9.25 25.29
C GLY A 40 23.91 9.34 25.25
N GLU A 41 23.39 10.19 24.38
CA GLU A 41 21.97 10.42 24.15
C GLU A 41 21.29 9.18 23.58
N LEU A 42 21.96 8.45 22.69
CA LEU A 42 21.48 7.14 22.21
C LEU A 42 21.42 6.10 23.34
N GLN A 43 22.32 6.14 24.33
CA GLN A 43 22.24 5.24 25.48
C GLN A 43 21.09 5.61 26.42
N GLU A 44 20.96 6.90 26.76
CA GLU A 44 19.88 7.40 27.62
C GLU A 44 18.49 7.20 27.00
N GLY A 45 18.36 7.34 25.68
CA GLY A 45 17.11 7.13 24.95
C GLY A 45 16.56 5.71 25.08
N LEU A 46 17.42 4.70 25.24
CA LEU A 46 17.00 3.31 25.47
C LEU A 46 16.43 3.08 26.88
N PHE A 47 16.85 3.87 27.87
CA PHE A 47 16.34 3.82 29.24
C PHE A 47 15.14 4.74 29.48
N HIS A 48 14.75 5.53 28.49
CA HIS A 48 13.67 6.47 28.63
C HIS A 48 12.34 5.76 28.98
N PRO A 49 11.51 6.26 29.90
CA PRO A 49 10.26 5.58 30.29
C PRO A 49 9.23 5.51 29.15
N ASP A 50 9.30 6.42 28.18
CA ASP A 50 8.41 6.47 27.02
C ASP A 50 8.91 5.56 25.88
N ASP A 51 8.06 4.65 25.42
CA ASP A 51 8.37 3.71 24.35
C ASP A 51 8.61 4.35 22.98
N ALA A 52 8.03 5.54 22.70
CA ALA A 52 8.25 6.24 21.44
C ALA A 52 9.70 6.72 21.32
N VAL A 53 10.31 7.15 22.44
CA VAL A 53 11.73 7.53 22.49
C VAL A 53 12.60 6.30 22.27
N LYS A 54 12.29 5.16 22.92
CA LYS A 54 13.03 3.90 22.69
C LYS A 54 12.96 3.47 21.23
N ILE A 55 11.78 3.51 20.60
CA ILE A 55 11.61 3.13 19.19
C ILE A 55 12.45 4.02 18.29
N LEU A 56 12.40 5.35 18.50
CA LEU A 56 13.23 6.29 17.75
C LEU A 56 14.71 5.94 17.90
N THR A 57 15.19 5.78 19.12
CA THR A 57 16.60 5.47 19.41
C THR A 57 17.04 4.15 18.77
N ILE A 58 16.25 3.08 18.91
CA ILE A 58 16.54 1.77 18.30
C ILE A 58 16.56 1.90 16.78
N SER A 59 15.58 2.60 16.18
CA SER A 59 15.51 2.78 14.73
C SER A 59 16.69 3.58 14.19
N GLN A 60 17.18 4.58 14.93
CA GLN A 60 18.41 5.29 14.56
C GLN A 60 19.64 4.38 14.63
N VAL A 61 19.77 3.53 15.64
CA VAL A 61 20.83 2.51 15.66
C VAL A 61 20.70 1.57 14.45
N GLY A 62 19.49 1.14 14.12
CA GLY A 62 19.18 0.35 12.94
C GLY A 62 19.50 1.02 11.61
N ARG A 63 19.52 2.35 11.53
CA ARG A 63 19.97 3.14 10.38
C ARG A 63 21.49 3.31 10.35
N ILE A 64 22.11 3.54 11.51
CA ILE A 64 23.56 3.69 11.63
C ILE A 64 24.29 2.45 11.13
N VAL A 65 23.72 1.27 11.40
CA VAL A 65 24.33 -0.01 11.02
C VAL A 65 24.18 -0.35 9.53
N GLU A 66 23.40 0.42 8.76
CA GLU A 66 23.37 0.29 7.29
C GLU A 66 24.58 0.97 6.63
N ASN A 67 25.29 1.84 7.37
CA ASN A 67 26.50 2.51 6.89
C ASN A 67 27.76 1.73 7.31
N SER A 68 28.57 1.31 6.32
CA SER A 68 29.75 0.47 6.53
C SER A 68 30.80 1.05 7.48
N ASP A 69 30.94 2.37 7.55
CA ASP A 69 31.94 3.03 8.39
C ASP A 69 31.45 3.20 9.83
N ALA A 70 30.14 3.41 10.02
CA ALA A 70 29.52 3.65 11.32
C ALA A 70 29.17 2.38 12.11
N VAL A 71 28.98 1.23 11.44
CA VAL A 71 28.73 -0.08 12.09
C VAL A 71 29.77 -0.40 13.16
N ARG A 72 31.06 -0.15 12.87
CA ARG A 72 32.16 -0.47 13.79
C ARG A 72 32.06 0.26 15.12
N GLU A 73 31.52 1.48 15.13
CA GLU A 73 31.32 2.24 16.36
C GLU A 73 30.19 1.68 17.22
N VAL A 74 29.11 1.22 16.59
CA VAL A 74 27.98 0.56 17.27
C VAL A 74 28.41 -0.78 17.83
N VAL A 75 29.08 -1.61 17.01
CA VAL A 75 29.60 -2.93 17.41
C VAL A 75 30.65 -2.81 18.52
N GLY A 76 31.47 -1.75 18.49
CA GLY A 76 32.45 -1.44 19.54
C GLY A 76 31.83 -1.01 20.88
N ASN A 77 30.50 -0.83 20.96
CA ASN A 77 29.79 -0.45 22.17
C ASN A 77 28.86 -1.58 22.67
N PRO A 78 29.40 -2.55 23.45
CA PRO A 78 28.61 -3.70 23.91
C PRO A 78 27.48 -3.32 24.87
N GLU A 79 27.57 -2.17 25.56
CA GLU A 79 26.49 -1.70 26.43
C GLU A 79 25.26 -1.30 25.62
N LEU A 80 25.45 -0.59 24.50
CA LEU A 80 24.37 -0.19 23.61
C LEU A 80 23.64 -1.42 23.05
N LEU A 81 24.39 -2.42 22.58
CA LEU A 81 23.84 -3.68 22.09
C LEU A 81 23.07 -4.44 23.18
N ARG A 82 23.63 -4.50 24.41
CA ARG A 82 22.95 -5.12 25.55
C ARG A 82 21.59 -4.48 25.83
N GLN A 83 21.51 -3.15 25.79
CA GLN A 83 20.24 -2.46 26.04
C GLN A 83 19.20 -2.72 24.94
N ILE A 84 19.62 -2.82 23.68
CA ILE A 84 18.72 -3.20 22.59
C ILE A 84 18.23 -4.65 22.78
N ILE A 85 19.08 -5.56 23.26
CA ILE A 85 18.68 -6.94 23.60
C ILE A 85 17.61 -6.94 24.71
N TYR A 86 17.78 -6.14 25.77
CA TYR A 86 16.77 -6.02 26.82
C TYR A 86 15.45 -5.43 26.31
N CYS A 87 15.46 -4.60 25.26
CA CYS A 87 14.25 -4.06 24.63
C CYS A 87 13.39 -5.14 23.95
N ILE A 88 13.93 -6.31 23.58
CA ILE A 88 13.15 -7.47 23.10
C ILE A 88 12.19 -7.96 24.20
N GLY A 89 12.64 -7.89 25.45
CA GLY A 89 11.87 -8.26 26.64
C GLY A 89 10.81 -7.24 27.06
N GLY A 90 10.69 -6.10 26.36
CA GLY A 90 9.72 -5.06 26.69
C GLY A 90 8.27 -5.51 26.53
N GLU A 91 7.36 -4.93 27.32
CA GLU A 91 5.92 -5.25 27.29
C GLU A 91 5.31 -4.95 25.90
N LYS A 92 5.69 -3.81 25.31
CA LYS A 92 5.13 -3.35 24.04
C LYS A 92 5.78 -4.04 22.83
N ILE A 93 4.96 -4.74 22.04
CA ILE A 93 5.41 -5.50 20.87
C ILE A 93 6.11 -4.63 19.81
N SER A 94 5.76 -3.35 19.67
CA SER A 94 6.39 -2.46 18.69
C SER A 94 7.86 -2.16 19.02
N VAL A 95 8.20 -2.03 20.31
CA VAL A 95 9.59 -1.84 20.76
C VAL A 95 10.40 -3.09 20.45
N ALA A 96 9.84 -4.27 20.78
CA ALA A 96 10.50 -5.54 20.53
C ALA A 96 10.71 -5.79 19.03
N LYS A 97 9.73 -5.50 18.17
CA LYS A 97 9.87 -5.64 16.70
C LYS A 97 10.96 -4.74 16.14
N GLU A 98 11.05 -3.48 16.58
CA GLU A 98 12.11 -2.58 16.11
C GLU A 98 13.49 -3.01 16.64
N ALA A 99 13.56 -3.57 17.85
CA ALA A 99 14.79 -4.15 18.42
C ALA A 99 15.27 -5.37 17.63
N ILE A 100 14.37 -6.31 17.33
CA ILE A 100 14.64 -7.50 16.50
C ILE A 100 15.19 -7.05 15.14
N LYS A 101 14.46 -6.18 14.44
CA LYS A 101 14.86 -5.65 13.13
C LYS A 101 16.23 -4.98 13.16
N SER A 102 16.53 -4.20 14.19
CA SER A 102 17.82 -3.51 14.32
C SER A 102 18.98 -4.46 14.62
N LEU A 103 18.77 -5.45 15.49
CA LEU A 103 19.76 -6.51 15.77
C LEU A 103 19.99 -7.41 14.55
N SER A 104 18.94 -7.76 13.80
CA SER A 104 19.03 -8.49 12.54
C SER A 104 19.88 -7.75 11.52
N ARG A 105 19.80 -6.41 11.46
CA ARG A 105 20.67 -5.57 10.60
C ARG A 105 22.12 -5.56 11.07
N ILE A 106 22.37 -5.44 12.38
CA ILE A 106 23.73 -5.50 12.95
C ILE A 106 24.41 -6.82 12.57
N ALA A 107 23.67 -7.92 12.66
CA ALA A 107 24.13 -9.27 12.34
C ALA A 107 24.36 -9.54 10.84
N GLN A 108 24.12 -8.57 9.95
CA GLN A 108 24.50 -8.70 8.53
C GLN A 108 26.01 -8.55 8.31
N THR A 109 26.72 -7.99 9.28
CA THR A 109 28.19 -7.82 9.24
C THR A 109 28.89 -8.86 10.11
N GLN A 110 30.10 -9.27 9.71
CA GLN A 110 30.89 -10.23 10.48
C GLN A 110 31.20 -9.71 11.90
N ASP A 111 31.65 -8.45 12.01
CA ASP A 111 31.94 -7.82 13.30
C ASP A 111 30.69 -7.81 14.22
N GLY A 112 29.51 -7.57 13.63
CA GLY A 112 28.23 -7.60 14.35
C GLY A 112 27.83 -9.00 14.84
N LEU A 113 28.04 -10.04 14.03
CA LEU A 113 27.82 -11.43 14.43
C LEU A 113 28.75 -11.83 15.58
N GLU A 114 30.03 -11.50 15.49
CA GLU A 114 31.02 -11.80 16.52
C GLU A 114 30.71 -11.09 17.85
N ALA A 115 30.22 -9.86 17.79
CA ALA A 115 29.78 -9.14 18.98
C ALA A 115 28.50 -9.75 19.58
N LEU A 116 27.44 -9.95 18.79
CA LEU A 116 26.15 -10.42 19.28
C LEU A 116 26.21 -11.84 19.87
N PHE A 117 26.95 -12.74 19.21
CA PHE A 117 27.15 -14.12 19.66
C PHE A 117 28.40 -14.29 20.53
N GLY A 118 29.05 -13.19 20.91
CA GLY A 118 30.10 -13.18 21.91
C GLY A 118 29.59 -13.60 23.29
N ARG A 119 30.49 -14.08 24.16
CA ARG A 119 30.12 -14.68 25.47
C ARG A 119 29.26 -13.79 26.36
N SER A 120 29.43 -12.47 26.33
CA SER A 120 28.65 -11.54 27.15
C SER A 120 27.22 -11.37 26.63
N LEU A 121 27.06 -10.89 25.39
CA LEU A 121 25.75 -10.59 24.82
C LEU A 121 24.90 -11.84 24.58
N LEU A 122 25.53 -12.99 24.33
CA LEU A 122 24.82 -14.27 24.27
C LEU A 122 24.19 -14.65 25.62
N VAL A 123 24.85 -14.33 26.75
CA VAL A 123 24.26 -14.55 28.09
C VAL A 123 23.09 -13.59 28.30
N ASP A 124 23.21 -12.33 27.87
CA ASP A 124 22.12 -11.35 27.93
C ASP A 124 20.90 -11.81 27.10
N LEU A 125 21.09 -12.34 25.88
CA LEU A 125 20.02 -12.93 25.07
C LEU A 125 19.33 -14.09 25.80
N LYS A 126 20.09 -15.01 26.38
CA LYS A 126 19.55 -16.15 27.15
C LYS A 126 18.81 -15.70 28.42
N ASN A 127 19.27 -14.64 29.08
CA ASN A 127 18.56 -14.06 30.22
C ASN A 127 17.21 -13.46 29.79
N VAL A 128 17.17 -12.72 28.68
CA VAL A 128 15.93 -12.15 28.14
C VAL A 128 14.93 -13.25 27.78
N MET A 129 15.39 -14.35 27.17
CA MET A 129 14.56 -15.54 26.90
C MET A 129 13.94 -16.17 28.16
N GLY A 130 14.59 -16.03 29.31
CA GLY A 130 14.10 -16.53 30.59
C GLY A 130 12.94 -15.73 31.19
N THR A 131 12.60 -14.57 30.61
CA THR A 131 11.59 -13.65 31.17
C THR A 131 10.17 -14.18 31.04
N SER A 132 9.79 -14.67 29.86
CA SER A 132 8.48 -15.29 29.58
C SER A 132 8.52 -16.07 28.27
N ASP A 133 7.55 -16.94 28.05
CA ASP A 133 7.44 -17.70 26.80
C ASP A 133 7.27 -16.78 25.59
N ILE A 134 6.47 -15.71 25.71
CA ILE A 134 6.28 -14.70 24.65
C ILE A 134 7.62 -14.08 24.26
N VAL A 135 8.45 -13.70 25.24
CA VAL A 135 9.76 -13.10 24.99
C VAL A 135 10.73 -14.13 24.40
N ARG A 136 10.67 -15.38 24.82
CA ARG A 136 11.47 -16.46 24.23
C ARG A 136 11.22 -16.60 22.73
N TYR A 137 9.95 -16.61 22.30
CA TYR A 137 9.61 -16.69 20.87
C TYR A 137 10.04 -15.47 20.07
N ARG A 138 10.04 -14.26 20.67
CA ARG A 138 10.61 -13.06 20.04
C ARG A 138 12.12 -13.18 19.81
N VAL A 139 12.83 -13.82 20.74
CA VAL A 139 14.25 -14.10 20.54
C VAL A 139 14.44 -15.17 19.47
N TYR A 140 13.60 -16.21 19.42
CA TYR A 140 13.66 -17.19 18.32
C TYR A 140 13.37 -16.56 16.96
N GLU A 141 12.45 -15.59 16.88
CA GLU A 141 12.19 -14.80 15.68
C GLU A 141 13.46 -14.08 15.20
N LEU A 142 14.15 -13.36 16.11
CA LEU A 142 15.46 -12.75 15.82
C LEU A 142 16.48 -13.78 15.31
N ILE A 143 16.60 -14.93 15.98
CA ILE A 143 17.56 -15.96 15.58
C ILE A 143 17.23 -16.52 14.19
N VAL A 144 15.97 -16.72 13.86
CA VAL A 144 15.56 -17.19 12.53
C VAL A 144 15.78 -16.12 11.45
N GLU A 145 15.52 -14.84 11.75
CA GLU A 145 15.83 -13.74 10.84
C GLU A 145 17.33 -13.70 10.51
N ILE A 146 18.20 -13.70 11.53
CA ILE A 146 19.66 -13.71 11.36
C ILE A 146 20.11 -14.95 10.58
N SER A 147 19.59 -16.12 10.93
CA SER A 147 19.93 -17.39 10.29
C SER A 147 19.53 -17.44 8.82
N SER A 148 18.50 -16.69 8.43
CA SER A 148 18.01 -16.65 7.05
C SER A 148 18.88 -15.78 6.13
N VAL A 149 19.73 -14.90 6.69
CA VAL A 149 20.57 -13.98 5.90
C VAL A 149 21.70 -14.72 5.17
N SER A 150 22.48 -15.55 5.86
CA SER A 150 23.62 -16.26 5.26
C SER A 150 23.98 -17.55 6.00
N ALA A 151 24.71 -18.44 5.32
CA ALA A 151 25.20 -19.69 5.91
C ALA A 151 26.13 -19.45 7.11
N ASP A 152 26.94 -18.40 7.06
CA ASP A 152 27.82 -18.04 8.18
C ASP A 152 27.02 -17.58 9.39
N SER A 153 26.03 -16.70 9.19
CA SER A 153 25.11 -16.25 10.26
C SER A 153 24.39 -17.44 10.90
N LEU A 154 23.92 -18.39 10.10
CA LEU A 154 23.33 -19.63 10.57
C LEU A 154 24.30 -20.46 11.43
N ASN A 155 25.59 -20.53 11.07
CA ASN A 155 26.60 -21.24 11.87
C ASN A 155 26.81 -20.58 13.24
N TYR A 156 26.82 -19.24 13.33
CA TYR A 156 26.88 -18.54 14.63
C TYR A 156 25.66 -18.86 15.49
N CYS A 157 24.46 -18.78 14.91
CA CYS A 157 23.22 -19.11 15.59
C CYS A 157 23.17 -20.59 16.03
N ALA A 158 23.66 -21.52 15.20
CA ALA A 158 23.74 -22.94 15.54
C ALA A 158 24.74 -23.19 16.69
N ASN A 159 25.92 -22.56 16.65
CA ASN A 159 26.95 -22.68 17.69
C ASN A 159 26.49 -22.07 19.03
N SER A 160 25.58 -21.10 18.99
CA SER A 160 25.00 -20.50 20.20
C SER A 160 24.09 -21.45 20.99
N GLY A 161 23.59 -22.50 20.33
CA GLY A 161 22.59 -23.45 20.84
C GLY A 161 21.14 -22.99 20.66
N LEU A 162 20.89 -21.71 20.33
CA LEU A 162 19.53 -21.14 20.31
C LEU A 162 18.65 -21.75 19.21
N ILE A 163 19.20 -22.05 18.04
CA ILE A 163 18.44 -22.77 17.00
C ILE A 163 18.11 -24.18 17.48
N SER A 164 19.06 -24.88 18.10
CA SER A 164 18.84 -26.23 18.60
C SER A 164 17.73 -26.25 19.66
N ASP A 165 17.65 -25.22 20.50
CA ASP A 165 16.58 -25.07 21.50
C ASP A 165 15.21 -24.88 20.81
N LEU A 166 15.11 -23.99 19.82
CA LEU A 166 13.89 -23.79 19.01
C LEU A 166 13.43 -25.10 18.34
N LEU A 167 14.37 -25.84 17.75
CA LEU A 167 14.10 -27.11 17.09
C LEU A 167 13.70 -28.20 18.10
N GLY A 168 14.24 -28.14 19.32
CA GLY A 168 13.82 -28.96 20.45
C GLY A 168 12.36 -28.72 20.80
N GLU A 169 11.96 -27.46 20.96
CA GLU A 169 10.58 -27.06 21.25
C GLU A 169 9.59 -27.48 20.15
N LEU A 170 9.97 -27.37 18.87
CA LEU A 170 9.16 -27.86 17.75
C LEU A 170 8.86 -29.37 17.85
N THR A 171 9.75 -30.14 18.48
CA THR A 171 9.61 -31.60 18.63
C THR A 171 9.19 -32.01 20.03
N GLY A 172 8.96 -31.05 20.93
CA GLY A 172 8.46 -31.28 22.29
C GLY A 172 6.97 -31.64 22.32
N GLU A 173 6.37 -31.87 23.48
CA GLU A 173 4.98 -32.36 23.60
C GLU A 173 3.91 -31.27 23.49
N ASP A 174 4.26 -30.00 23.68
CA ASP A 174 3.28 -28.91 23.71
C ASP A 174 2.81 -28.53 22.30
N VAL A 175 1.53 -28.81 22.03
CA VAL A 175 0.87 -28.59 20.73
C VAL A 175 0.86 -27.12 20.30
N LEU A 176 0.65 -26.18 21.22
CA LEU A 176 0.60 -24.75 20.89
C LEU A 176 1.99 -24.23 20.55
N VAL A 177 3.00 -24.72 21.27
CA VAL A 177 4.41 -24.43 21.00
C VAL A 177 4.82 -24.96 19.63
N ARG A 178 4.47 -26.22 19.30
CA ARG A 178 4.72 -26.79 17.95
C ARG A 178 4.19 -25.90 16.83
N THR A 179 2.97 -25.40 17.01
CA THR A 179 2.27 -24.55 16.02
C THR A 179 2.95 -23.20 15.82
N THR A 180 3.52 -22.62 16.87
CA THR A 180 4.27 -21.36 16.77
C THR A 180 5.66 -21.59 16.18
N CYS A 181 6.35 -22.65 16.62
CA CYS A 181 7.69 -23.00 16.14
C CYS A 181 7.72 -23.36 14.65
N ILE A 182 6.68 -24.03 14.13
CA ILE A 182 6.68 -24.47 12.74
C ILE A 182 6.64 -23.28 11.77
N GLU A 183 6.01 -22.15 12.12
CA GLU A 183 6.02 -20.95 11.27
C GLU A 183 7.42 -20.36 11.12
N MET A 184 8.17 -20.27 12.22
CA MET A 184 9.56 -19.83 12.23
C MET A 184 10.48 -20.82 11.46
N VAL A 185 10.30 -22.13 11.67
CA VAL A 185 11.09 -23.14 10.96
C VAL A 185 10.75 -23.18 9.46
N THR A 186 9.50 -22.92 9.08
CA THR A 186 9.09 -22.73 7.68
C THR A 186 9.80 -21.53 7.06
N SER A 187 9.92 -20.42 7.80
CA SER A 187 10.66 -19.23 7.35
C SER A 187 12.13 -19.55 7.07
N LEU A 188 12.79 -20.28 7.96
CA LEU A 188 14.18 -20.74 7.77
C LEU A 188 14.33 -21.65 6.53
N ALA A 189 13.33 -22.50 6.26
CA ALA A 189 13.34 -23.44 5.13
C ALA A 189 13.20 -22.77 3.75
N TYR A 190 12.80 -21.51 3.65
CA TYR A 190 12.85 -20.80 2.36
C TYR A 190 14.28 -20.63 1.83
N THR A 191 15.28 -20.63 2.72
CA THR A 191 16.69 -20.45 2.36
C THR A 191 17.39 -21.78 2.10
N GLN A 192 18.31 -21.82 1.12
CA GLN A 192 19.01 -23.06 0.76
C GLN A 192 19.89 -23.59 1.91
N HIS A 193 20.59 -22.72 2.62
CA HIS A 193 21.43 -23.10 3.76
C HIS A 193 20.59 -23.54 4.97
N GLY A 194 19.45 -22.88 5.23
CA GLY A 194 18.50 -23.30 6.26
C GLY A 194 17.98 -24.71 6.02
N ARG A 195 17.58 -25.05 4.79
CA ARG A 195 17.14 -26.42 4.44
C ARG A 195 18.22 -27.46 4.67
N ARG A 196 19.45 -27.19 4.22
CA ARG A 196 20.59 -28.11 4.43
C ARG A 196 20.82 -28.36 5.92
N TYR A 197 20.74 -27.32 6.74
CA TYR A 197 20.88 -27.46 8.19
C TYR A 197 19.73 -28.25 8.81
N LEU A 198 18.48 -27.95 8.47
CA LEU A 198 17.31 -28.70 8.97
C LEU A 198 17.37 -30.19 8.58
N ALA A 199 17.82 -30.50 7.37
CA ALA A 199 18.03 -31.87 6.91
C ALA A 199 19.18 -32.56 7.68
N GLN A 200 20.31 -31.88 7.90
CA GLN A 200 21.43 -32.41 8.67
C GLN A 200 21.05 -32.69 10.14
N GLN A 201 20.21 -31.84 10.75
CA GLN A 201 19.69 -32.04 12.10
C GLN A 201 18.55 -33.08 12.17
N GLY A 202 18.14 -33.65 11.03
CA GLY A 202 17.05 -34.64 10.93
C GLY A 202 15.68 -34.06 11.30
N ILE A 203 15.50 -32.74 11.27
CA ILE A 203 14.24 -32.09 11.68
C ILE A 203 13.14 -32.40 10.69
N ILE A 204 13.44 -32.41 9.38
CA ILE A 204 12.45 -32.72 8.34
C ILE A 204 11.90 -34.15 8.56
N ASP A 205 12.76 -35.11 8.90
CA ASP A 205 12.35 -36.48 9.22
C ASP A 205 11.51 -36.54 10.51
N LYS A 206 11.88 -35.78 11.56
CA LYS A 206 11.08 -35.67 12.78
C LYS A 206 9.70 -35.08 12.52
N ILE A 207 9.60 -34.03 11.72
CA ILE A 207 8.32 -33.45 11.30
C ILE A 207 7.47 -34.50 10.57
N SER A 208 8.08 -35.27 9.66
CA SER A 208 7.38 -36.37 8.99
C SER A 208 6.85 -37.40 9.99
N ASN A 209 7.61 -37.74 11.04
CA ASN A 209 7.15 -38.68 12.07
C ASN A 209 6.01 -38.11 12.93
N ILE A 210 6.00 -36.81 13.19
CA ILE A 210 4.86 -36.14 13.86
C ILE A 210 3.59 -36.26 13.01
N ILE A 211 3.70 -36.11 11.69
CA ILE A 211 2.57 -36.32 10.76
C ILE A 211 2.07 -37.77 10.81
N ILE A 212 2.96 -38.76 10.89
CA ILE A 212 2.59 -40.18 11.06
C ILE A 212 1.78 -40.39 12.35
N GLY A 213 2.22 -39.76 13.45
CA GLY A 213 1.58 -39.90 14.76
C GLY A 213 0.24 -39.17 14.91
N ALA A 214 -0.09 -38.26 13.98
CA ALA A 214 -1.25 -37.37 14.09
C ALA A 214 -2.59 -38.11 14.19
N ASP A 215 -2.73 -39.29 13.58
CA ASP A 215 -3.97 -40.08 13.63
C ASP A 215 -4.32 -40.58 15.03
N SER A 216 -3.30 -40.72 15.88
CA SER A 216 -3.45 -41.15 17.26
C SER A 216 -3.59 -40.00 18.26
N ASP A 217 -3.44 -38.76 17.80
CA ASP A 217 -3.44 -37.56 18.64
C ASP A 217 -4.75 -36.77 18.51
N PRO A 218 -5.55 -36.66 19.59
CA PRO A 218 -6.78 -35.86 19.60
C PRO A 218 -6.58 -34.37 19.27
N PHE A 219 -5.36 -33.84 19.45
CA PHE A 219 -5.02 -32.43 19.21
C PHE A 219 -4.37 -32.19 17.85
N SER A 220 -4.30 -33.21 16.99
CA SER A 220 -3.73 -33.11 15.63
C SER A 220 -4.30 -31.96 14.80
N GLY A 221 -5.57 -31.62 14.98
CA GLY A 221 -6.22 -30.50 14.29
C GLY A 221 -5.56 -29.13 14.50
N PHE A 222 -4.83 -28.92 15.60
CA PHE A 222 -4.16 -27.64 15.88
C PHE A 222 -2.83 -27.47 15.16
N TYR A 223 -2.07 -28.55 14.98
CA TYR A 223 -0.70 -28.48 14.48
C TYR A 223 -0.52 -29.08 13.08
N LEU A 224 -1.32 -30.09 12.72
CA LEU A 224 -1.18 -30.81 11.45
C LEU A 224 -1.26 -29.87 10.22
N PRO A 225 -2.17 -28.87 10.17
CA PRO A 225 -2.15 -27.85 9.12
C PRO A 225 -0.79 -27.17 8.90
N GLY A 226 -0.12 -26.79 9.99
CA GLY A 226 1.17 -26.10 9.94
C GLY A 226 2.27 -26.98 9.36
N PHE A 227 2.33 -28.25 9.75
CA PHE A 227 3.32 -29.20 9.23
C PHE A 227 3.07 -29.62 7.79
N VAL A 228 1.81 -29.74 7.37
CA VAL A 228 1.46 -29.99 5.96
C VAL A 228 1.84 -28.78 5.10
N LYS A 229 1.56 -27.56 5.56
CA LYS A 229 1.99 -26.32 4.89
C LYS A 229 3.51 -26.21 4.78
N PHE A 230 4.25 -26.64 5.80
CA PHE A 230 5.71 -26.71 5.76
C PHE A 230 6.21 -27.57 4.58
N PHE A 231 5.69 -28.78 4.41
CA PHE A 231 6.08 -29.64 3.28
C PHE A 231 5.59 -29.12 1.93
N GLY A 232 4.41 -28.50 1.87
CA GLY A 232 3.92 -27.82 0.67
C GLY A 232 4.88 -26.71 0.21
N ASN A 233 5.34 -25.86 1.14
CA ASN A 233 6.34 -24.84 0.86
C ASN A 233 7.70 -25.43 0.47
N LEU A 234 8.13 -26.51 1.16
CA LEU A 234 9.37 -27.20 0.83
C LEU A 234 9.36 -27.74 -0.60
N ALA A 235 8.22 -28.26 -1.06
CA ALA A 235 8.04 -28.74 -2.43
C ALA A 235 8.13 -27.61 -3.49
N ILE A 236 7.76 -26.36 -3.16
CA ILE A 236 7.90 -25.22 -4.08
C ILE A 236 9.38 -24.85 -4.28
N VAL A 237 10.13 -24.80 -3.18
CA VAL A 237 11.48 -24.24 -3.18
C VAL A 237 12.53 -25.27 -3.60
N ASP A 238 12.27 -26.56 -3.39
CA ASP A 238 13.05 -27.67 -3.94
C ASP A 238 12.29 -28.34 -5.10
N SER A 239 12.42 -29.66 -5.26
CA SER A 239 11.69 -30.44 -6.25
C SER A 239 10.50 -31.15 -5.59
N PRO A 240 9.25 -30.92 -6.04
CA PRO A 240 8.10 -31.65 -5.51
C PRO A 240 8.25 -33.16 -5.67
N GLN A 241 8.86 -33.61 -6.76
CA GLN A 241 9.11 -35.03 -6.98
C GLN A 241 10.02 -35.61 -5.90
N GLN A 242 11.14 -34.95 -5.61
CA GLN A 242 12.09 -35.42 -4.58
C GLN A 242 11.45 -35.42 -3.19
N ILE A 243 10.72 -34.37 -2.82
CA ILE A 243 10.07 -34.26 -1.51
C ILE A 243 8.98 -35.33 -1.35
N CYS A 244 8.12 -35.51 -2.35
CA CYS A 244 7.03 -36.48 -2.28
C CYS A 244 7.52 -37.94 -2.32
N GLU A 245 8.59 -38.23 -3.06
CA GLU A 245 9.21 -39.56 -3.06
C GLU A 245 9.94 -39.85 -1.75
N ARG A 246 10.54 -38.84 -1.12
CA ARG A 246 11.23 -38.98 0.16
C ARG A 246 10.25 -39.09 1.35
N TYR A 247 9.16 -38.34 1.30
CA TYR A 247 8.15 -38.24 2.36
C TYR A 247 6.76 -38.61 1.82
N PRO A 248 6.51 -39.88 1.45
CA PRO A 248 5.24 -40.29 0.87
C PRO A 248 4.06 -40.11 1.84
N VAL A 249 4.31 -40.20 3.15
CA VAL A 249 3.29 -39.96 4.19
C VAL A 249 2.69 -38.55 4.08
N PHE A 250 3.48 -37.55 3.70
CA PHE A 250 2.96 -36.20 3.51
C PHE A 250 1.87 -36.17 2.43
N VAL A 251 2.11 -36.84 1.29
CA VAL A 251 1.12 -36.90 0.21
C VAL A 251 -0.11 -37.68 0.67
N GLU A 252 0.07 -38.82 1.32
CA GLU A 252 -1.04 -39.61 1.86
C GLU A 252 -1.90 -38.80 2.83
N LYS A 253 -1.27 -38.04 3.74
CA LYS A 253 -1.98 -37.20 4.70
C LYS A 253 -2.71 -36.04 4.04
N VAL A 254 -2.12 -35.42 3.01
CA VAL A 254 -2.81 -34.38 2.21
C VAL A 254 -4.08 -34.96 1.57
N PHE A 255 -4.02 -36.17 1.02
CA PHE A 255 -5.22 -36.81 0.46
C PHE A 255 -6.25 -37.13 1.54
N GLU A 256 -5.85 -37.70 2.67
CA GLU A 256 -6.76 -38.00 3.78
C GLU A 256 -7.45 -36.74 4.33
N MET A 257 -6.72 -35.65 4.47
CA MET A 257 -7.26 -34.35 4.89
C MET A 257 -8.27 -33.80 3.88
N ALA A 258 -8.00 -33.95 2.58
CA ALA A 258 -8.92 -33.51 1.53
C ALA A 258 -10.14 -34.45 1.37
N GLU A 259 -10.01 -35.72 1.73
CA GLU A 259 -11.08 -36.73 1.72
C GLU A 259 -11.98 -36.68 2.97
N GLY A 260 -11.53 -35.96 4.01
CA GLY A 260 -12.20 -35.84 5.30
C GLY A 260 -13.45 -34.95 5.32
N HIS A 261 -13.83 -34.51 6.52
CA HIS A 261 -15.06 -33.73 6.75
C HIS A 261 -14.81 -32.33 7.34
N ASP A 262 -13.61 -32.06 7.84
CA ASP A 262 -13.28 -30.78 8.46
C ASP A 262 -12.91 -29.73 7.39
N PRO A 263 -13.70 -28.64 7.23
CA PRO A 263 -13.45 -27.63 6.22
C PRO A 263 -12.08 -26.95 6.34
N THR A 264 -11.52 -26.83 7.55
CA THR A 264 -10.21 -26.21 7.78
C THR A 264 -9.09 -27.10 7.23
N MET A 265 -9.17 -28.40 7.51
CA MET A 265 -8.24 -29.42 7.02
C MET A 265 -8.35 -29.60 5.52
N ILE A 266 -9.58 -29.67 4.98
CA ILE A 266 -9.83 -29.75 3.54
C ILE A 266 -9.23 -28.52 2.85
N GLY A 267 -9.45 -27.32 3.38
CA GLY A 267 -8.88 -26.10 2.80
C GLY A 267 -7.36 -26.15 2.70
N VAL A 268 -6.67 -26.54 3.77
CA VAL A 268 -5.19 -26.62 3.78
C VAL A 268 -4.69 -27.68 2.81
N ALA A 269 -5.37 -28.82 2.74
CA ALA A 269 -5.03 -29.88 1.81
C ALA A 269 -5.23 -29.45 0.35
N VAL A 270 -6.34 -28.78 0.03
CA VAL A 270 -6.66 -28.25 -1.30
C VAL A 270 -5.62 -27.21 -1.74
N ASP A 271 -5.24 -26.28 -0.87
CA ASP A 271 -4.16 -25.31 -1.17
C ASP A 271 -2.84 -26.03 -1.44
N THR A 272 -2.52 -27.06 -0.64
CA THR A 272 -1.30 -27.84 -0.79
C THR A 272 -1.28 -28.61 -2.11
N LEU A 273 -2.41 -29.18 -2.53
CA LEU A 273 -2.55 -29.83 -3.84
C LEU A 273 -2.40 -28.83 -4.99
N GLY A 274 -2.97 -27.64 -4.87
CA GLY A 274 -2.79 -26.54 -5.82
C GLY A 274 -1.33 -26.13 -5.96
N ILE A 275 -0.63 -26.00 -4.83
CA ILE A 275 0.81 -25.73 -4.75
C ILE A 275 1.61 -26.84 -5.46
N LEU A 276 1.37 -28.11 -5.13
CA LEU A 276 2.08 -29.24 -5.74
C LEU A 276 1.85 -29.27 -7.25
N GLY A 277 0.63 -29.07 -7.72
CA GLY A 277 0.35 -29.07 -9.16
C GLY A 277 0.65 -27.75 -9.88
N SER A 278 1.27 -26.77 -9.24
CA SER A 278 1.68 -25.51 -9.91
C SER A 278 2.83 -25.71 -10.92
N ASN A 279 3.56 -26.82 -10.82
CA ASN A 279 4.67 -27.16 -11.72
C ASN A 279 4.54 -28.59 -12.29
N MET A 280 5.32 -28.88 -13.34
CA MET A 280 5.25 -30.16 -14.07
C MET A 280 5.57 -31.38 -13.20
N GLU A 281 6.60 -31.30 -12.34
CA GLU A 281 7.04 -32.42 -11.51
C GLU A 281 5.97 -32.82 -10.49
N GLY A 282 5.38 -31.86 -9.80
CA GLY A 282 4.31 -32.14 -8.84
C GLY A 282 3.04 -32.62 -9.52
N LYS A 283 2.71 -32.15 -10.73
CA LYS A 283 1.61 -32.75 -11.51
C LYS A 283 1.85 -34.24 -11.80
N GLN A 284 3.07 -34.63 -12.15
CA GLN A 284 3.42 -36.04 -12.36
C GLN A 284 3.33 -36.86 -11.07
N VAL A 285 3.71 -36.30 -9.92
CA VAL A 285 3.55 -36.95 -8.61
C VAL A 285 2.07 -37.23 -8.34
N LEU A 286 1.20 -36.24 -8.50
CA LEU A 286 -0.24 -36.41 -8.28
C LEU A 286 -0.82 -37.45 -9.23
N GLN A 287 -0.41 -37.45 -10.50
CA GLN A 287 -0.86 -38.41 -11.50
C GLN A 287 -0.49 -39.87 -11.16
N LYS A 288 0.60 -40.13 -10.42
CA LYS A 288 0.99 -41.49 -10.01
C LYS A 288 -0.07 -42.17 -9.14
N THR A 289 -0.88 -41.41 -8.41
CA THR A 289 -1.97 -41.94 -7.56
C THR A 289 -3.24 -42.31 -8.34
N LYS A 290 -3.28 -42.00 -9.66
CA LYS A 290 -4.31 -42.42 -10.63
C LYS A 290 -5.75 -42.19 -10.16
N SER A 291 -6.51 -43.27 -9.90
CA SER A 291 -7.95 -43.23 -9.63
C SER A 291 -8.26 -42.44 -8.36
N ARG A 292 -7.41 -42.54 -7.33
CA ARG A 292 -7.63 -41.80 -6.07
C ARG A 292 -7.62 -40.29 -6.31
N PHE A 293 -6.70 -39.79 -7.13
CA PHE A 293 -6.67 -38.37 -7.47
C PHE A 293 -7.86 -37.95 -8.33
N GLN A 294 -8.34 -38.80 -9.25
CA GLN A 294 -9.55 -38.51 -10.01
C GLN A 294 -10.79 -38.43 -9.11
N ASP A 295 -10.94 -39.34 -8.16
CA ASP A 295 -12.02 -39.30 -7.16
C ASP A 295 -11.91 -38.05 -6.29
N LEU A 296 -10.69 -37.66 -5.93
CA LEU A 296 -10.43 -36.44 -5.16
C LEU A 296 -10.78 -35.17 -5.97
N LEU A 297 -10.42 -35.10 -7.25
CA LEU A 297 -10.80 -34.01 -8.13
C LEU A 297 -12.33 -33.87 -8.22
N ASN A 298 -13.05 -34.99 -8.28
CA ASN A 298 -14.52 -34.97 -8.24
C ASN A 298 -15.06 -34.33 -6.96
N ARG A 299 -14.45 -34.67 -5.81
CA ARG A 299 -14.79 -34.06 -4.51
C ARG A 299 -14.45 -32.57 -4.47
N ILE A 300 -13.29 -32.16 -4.98
CA ILE A 300 -12.90 -30.74 -5.07
C ILE A 300 -13.89 -29.98 -5.96
N GLY A 301 -14.33 -30.55 -7.08
CA GLY A 301 -15.40 -30.00 -7.92
C GLY A 301 -16.74 -29.87 -7.18
N HIS A 302 -17.10 -30.88 -6.37
CA HIS A 302 -18.29 -30.81 -5.50
C HIS A 302 -18.17 -29.70 -4.45
N HIS A 303 -17.00 -29.55 -3.81
CA HIS A 303 -16.74 -28.49 -2.84
C HIS A 303 -16.76 -27.10 -3.49
N ALA A 304 -16.16 -26.92 -4.67
CA ALA A 304 -16.21 -25.67 -5.42
C ALA A 304 -17.65 -25.20 -5.71
N ARG A 305 -18.60 -26.15 -5.84
CA ARG A 305 -20.02 -25.87 -6.04
C ARG A 305 -20.76 -25.57 -4.74
N ASN A 306 -20.57 -26.39 -3.70
CA ASN A 306 -21.52 -26.50 -2.58
C ASN A 306 -20.96 -26.08 -1.21
N ALA A 307 -19.63 -25.91 -1.06
CA ALA A 307 -19.02 -25.60 0.23
C ALA A 307 -19.27 -24.15 0.68
N PRO A 308 -18.88 -23.75 1.91
CA PRO A 308 -18.84 -22.35 2.30
C PRO A 308 -17.91 -21.53 1.39
N THR A 309 -18.18 -20.23 1.24
CA THR A 309 -17.50 -19.33 0.29
C THR A 309 -15.97 -19.42 0.35
N GLU A 310 -15.38 -19.40 1.55
CA GLU A 310 -13.93 -19.49 1.72
C GLU A 310 -13.33 -20.78 1.14
N LEU A 311 -13.94 -21.94 1.42
CA LEU A 311 -13.47 -23.22 0.89
C LEU A 311 -13.72 -23.31 -0.63
N ARG A 312 -14.82 -22.74 -1.14
CA ARG A 312 -15.08 -22.68 -2.58
C ARG A 312 -13.99 -21.91 -3.32
N LEU A 313 -13.54 -20.78 -2.78
CA LEU A 313 -12.45 -19.97 -3.36
C LEU A 313 -11.14 -20.77 -3.40
N ARG A 314 -10.77 -21.40 -2.29
CA ARG A 314 -9.58 -22.26 -2.20
C ARG A 314 -9.63 -23.41 -3.22
N CYS A 315 -10.79 -24.04 -3.40
CA CYS A 315 -10.98 -25.05 -4.44
C CYS A 315 -10.79 -24.49 -5.86
N LEU A 316 -11.34 -23.31 -6.17
CA LEU A 316 -11.18 -22.67 -7.49
C LEU A 316 -9.72 -22.31 -7.77
N ASP A 317 -8.99 -21.79 -6.79
CA ASP A 317 -7.57 -21.44 -6.93
C ASP A 317 -6.68 -22.67 -7.09
N ALA A 318 -6.96 -23.73 -6.32
CA ALA A 318 -6.28 -25.00 -6.49
C ALA A 318 -6.57 -25.61 -7.86
N ILE A 319 -7.82 -25.65 -8.32
CA ILE A 319 -8.19 -26.14 -9.65
C ILE A 319 -7.47 -25.35 -10.74
N SER A 320 -7.45 -24.02 -10.64
CA SER A 320 -6.74 -23.15 -11.58
C SER A 320 -5.25 -23.50 -11.64
N SER A 321 -4.60 -23.68 -10.49
CA SER A 321 -3.18 -24.04 -10.41
C SER A 321 -2.90 -25.46 -10.95
N LEU A 322 -3.75 -26.43 -10.62
CA LEU A 322 -3.67 -27.82 -11.08
C LEU A 322 -3.83 -27.93 -12.61
N LEU A 323 -4.68 -27.11 -13.21
CA LEU A 323 -4.98 -27.17 -14.64
C LEU A 323 -4.08 -26.28 -15.50
N TYR A 324 -3.50 -25.23 -14.93
CA TYR A 324 -2.62 -24.33 -15.68
C TYR A 324 -1.41 -25.07 -16.24
N LEU A 325 -1.14 -24.86 -17.53
CA LEU A 325 0.02 -25.39 -18.23
C LEU A 325 0.61 -24.31 -19.17
N PRO A 326 1.84 -23.85 -18.92
CA PRO A 326 2.50 -22.86 -19.78
C PRO A 326 2.61 -23.34 -21.23
N PRO A 327 2.42 -22.46 -22.24
CA PRO A 327 2.48 -22.84 -23.67
C PRO A 327 3.77 -23.56 -24.10
N ASP A 328 4.89 -23.23 -23.47
CA ASP A 328 6.21 -23.84 -23.70
C ASP A 328 6.34 -25.27 -23.14
N GLN A 329 5.45 -25.68 -22.24
CA GLN A 329 5.46 -26.98 -21.56
C GLN A 329 4.34 -27.92 -22.04
N GLN A 330 3.57 -27.55 -23.06
CA GLN A 330 2.43 -28.33 -23.55
C GLN A 330 2.86 -29.53 -24.41
N THR A 331 3.25 -30.63 -23.76
CA THR A 331 3.44 -31.94 -24.42
C THR A 331 2.11 -32.68 -24.56
N GLU A 332 2.00 -33.61 -25.51
CA GLU A 332 0.76 -34.41 -25.69
C GLU A 332 0.34 -35.14 -24.42
N ASP A 333 1.28 -35.69 -23.67
CA ASP A 333 0.99 -36.45 -22.45
C ASP A 333 0.47 -35.54 -21.33
N LEU A 334 1.06 -34.35 -21.17
CA LEU A 334 0.61 -33.37 -20.17
C LEU A 334 -0.76 -32.79 -20.54
N LEU A 335 -1.03 -32.56 -21.82
CA LEU A 335 -2.33 -32.11 -22.31
C LEU A 335 -3.42 -33.16 -22.08
N ARG A 336 -3.16 -34.44 -22.37
CA ARG A 336 -4.11 -35.53 -22.07
C ARG A 336 -4.36 -35.67 -20.57
N MET A 337 -3.32 -35.43 -19.75
CA MET A 337 -3.43 -35.47 -18.30
C MET A 337 -4.30 -34.34 -17.77
N THR A 338 -4.07 -33.08 -18.16
CA THR A 338 -4.89 -31.94 -17.72
C THR A 338 -6.33 -32.03 -18.23
N GLU A 339 -6.54 -32.54 -19.45
CA GLU A 339 -7.87 -32.85 -19.98
C GLU A 339 -8.60 -33.90 -19.12
N SER A 340 -7.93 -35.01 -18.79
CA SER A 340 -8.49 -36.05 -17.92
C SER A 340 -8.82 -35.52 -16.52
N TRP A 341 -7.99 -34.64 -15.97
CA TRP A 341 -8.24 -34.01 -14.68
C TRP A 341 -9.45 -33.09 -14.74
N PHE A 342 -9.57 -32.27 -15.79
CA PHE A 342 -10.70 -31.39 -15.98
C PHE A 342 -12.03 -32.16 -16.06
N VAL A 343 -12.06 -33.26 -16.81
CA VAL A 343 -13.24 -34.13 -16.96
C VAL A 343 -13.59 -34.83 -15.64
N SER A 344 -12.62 -35.07 -14.76
CA SER A 344 -12.86 -35.73 -13.46
C SER A 344 -13.56 -34.82 -12.44
N LEU A 345 -13.47 -33.48 -12.61
CA LEU A 345 -14.03 -32.50 -11.67
C LEU A 345 -15.58 -32.58 -11.59
N SER A 346 -16.26 -32.87 -12.69
CA SER A 346 -17.71 -33.17 -12.70
C SER A 346 -18.15 -33.81 -14.01
N SER A 347 -19.40 -34.27 -14.10
CA SER A 347 -19.98 -34.75 -15.35
C SER A 347 -20.11 -33.67 -16.44
N GLN A 348 -20.16 -32.39 -16.06
CA GLN A 348 -20.20 -31.23 -16.96
C GLN A 348 -19.31 -30.10 -16.41
N PRO A 349 -17.97 -30.22 -16.50
CA PRO A 349 -17.05 -29.30 -15.82
C PRO A 349 -17.16 -27.86 -16.31
N LEU A 350 -17.41 -27.65 -17.61
CA LEU A 350 -17.58 -26.30 -18.16
C LEU A 350 -18.82 -25.61 -17.57
N GLU A 351 -19.93 -26.35 -17.45
CA GLU A 351 -21.18 -25.85 -16.84
C GLU A 351 -21.06 -25.67 -15.33
N LEU A 352 -20.24 -26.48 -14.65
CA LEU A 352 -19.90 -26.26 -13.24
C LEU A 352 -19.29 -24.87 -13.04
N PHE A 353 -18.24 -24.53 -13.77
CA PHE A 353 -17.58 -23.23 -13.62
C PHE A 353 -18.43 -22.09 -14.18
N ARG A 354 -19.20 -22.31 -15.25
CA ARG A 354 -20.15 -21.32 -15.78
C ARG A 354 -21.27 -21.01 -14.79
N GLY A 355 -21.77 -22.03 -14.09
CA GLY A 355 -22.77 -21.87 -13.04
C GLY A 355 -22.24 -21.16 -11.79
N ILE A 356 -20.92 -21.18 -11.56
CA ILE A 356 -20.26 -20.39 -10.50
C ILE A 356 -19.99 -18.96 -10.99
N SER A 357 -19.51 -18.80 -12.22
CA SER A 357 -19.21 -17.49 -12.82
C SER A 357 -20.45 -16.65 -13.10
N THR A 358 -21.66 -17.18 -12.96
CA THR A 358 -22.90 -16.41 -13.12
C THR A 358 -23.52 -15.99 -11.78
N GLN A 359 -22.88 -16.34 -10.66
CA GLN A 359 -23.37 -15.98 -9.32
C GLN A 359 -22.99 -14.53 -8.96
N PRO A 360 -23.81 -13.83 -8.16
CA PRO A 360 -23.56 -12.44 -7.78
C PRO A 360 -22.53 -12.32 -6.63
N PHE A 361 -21.43 -13.06 -6.70
CA PHE A 361 -20.35 -13.07 -5.72
C PHE A 361 -19.01 -12.83 -6.44
N PRO A 362 -18.45 -11.59 -6.39
CA PRO A 362 -17.26 -11.20 -7.17
C PRO A 362 -16.07 -12.14 -7.03
N ASP A 363 -15.73 -12.57 -5.81
CA ASP A 363 -14.58 -13.44 -5.58
C ASP A 363 -14.75 -14.82 -6.24
N LEU A 364 -15.95 -15.39 -6.15
CA LEU A 364 -16.28 -16.71 -6.73
C LEU A 364 -16.38 -16.61 -8.26
N HIS A 365 -16.95 -15.52 -8.75
CA HIS A 365 -16.99 -15.19 -10.16
C HIS A 365 -15.58 -15.13 -10.74
N CYS A 366 -14.69 -14.34 -10.13
CA CYS A 366 -13.29 -14.21 -10.52
C CYS A 366 -12.56 -15.55 -10.43
N GLY A 367 -12.79 -16.33 -9.36
CA GLY A 367 -12.20 -17.66 -9.20
C GLY A 367 -12.60 -18.61 -10.34
N ALA A 368 -13.86 -18.61 -10.74
CA ALA A 368 -14.32 -19.42 -11.88
C ALA A 368 -13.72 -18.95 -13.21
N LEU A 369 -13.59 -17.64 -13.42
CA LEU A 369 -12.93 -17.11 -14.61
C LEU A 369 -11.43 -17.45 -14.64
N ARG A 370 -10.72 -17.43 -13.50
CA ARG A 370 -9.32 -17.88 -13.41
C ARG A 370 -9.15 -19.32 -13.88
N VAL A 371 -10.08 -20.22 -13.53
CA VAL A 371 -10.08 -21.61 -14.01
C VAL A 371 -10.18 -21.66 -15.54
N PHE A 372 -11.08 -20.87 -16.15
CA PHE A 372 -11.16 -20.79 -17.62
C PHE A 372 -9.87 -20.25 -18.23
N THR A 373 -9.30 -19.19 -17.65
CA THR A 373 -8.05 -18.59 -18.13
C THR A 373 -6.89 -19.59 -18.06
N ALA A 374 -6.83 -20.42 -17.01
CA ALA A 374 -5.79 -21.43 -16.83
C ALA A 374 -5.77 -22.49 -17.95
N ILE A 375 -6.94 -22.83 -18.50
CA ILE A 375 -7.07 -23.83 -19.58
C ILE A 375 -7.15 -23.22 -20.98
N ALA A 376 -7.41 -21.92 -21.11
CA ALA A 376 -7.67 -21.25 -22.39
C ALA A 376 -6.55 -21.39 -23.43
N SER A 377 -5.30 -21.53 -22.99
CA SER A 377 -4.14 -21.73 -23.87
C SER A 377 -3.97 -23.16 -24.38
N GLN A 378 -4.76 -24.12 -23.90
CA GLN A 378 -4.60 -25.55 -24.20
C GLN A 378 -5.54 -26.00 -25.34
N PRO A 379 -5.07 -26.77 -26.35
CA PRO A 379 -5.87 -27.13 -27.53
C PRO A 379 -7.17 -27.90 -27.24
N TRP A 380 -7.15 -28.83 -26.28
CA TRP A 380 -8.34 -29.61 -25.91
C TRP A 380 -9.44 -28.71 -25.32
N ALA A 381 -9.04 -27.74 -24.49
CA ALA A 381 -9.96 -26.81 -23.85
C ALA A 381 -10.54 -25.82 -24.86
N GLN A 382 -9.73 -25.34 -25.80
CA GLN A 382 -10.19 -24.48 -26.89
C GLN A 382 -11.27 -25.14 -27.73
N LYS A 383 -11.07 -26.41 -28.11
CA LYS A 383 -12.06 -27.19 -28.83
C LYS A 383 -13.36 -27.31 -28.01
N LEU A 384 -13.25 -27.65 -26.73
CA LEU A 384 -14.39 -27.77 -25.82
C LEU A 384 -15.16 -26.45 -25.66
N MET A 385 -14.45 -25.33 -25.55
CA MET A 385 -15.03 -23.99 -25.44
C MET A 385 -15.75 -23.56 -26.72
N LEU A 386 -15.21 -23.90 -27.90
CA LEU A 386 -15.83 -23.61 -29.20
C LEU A 386 -17.06 -24.48 -29.48
N GLU A 387 -17.04 -25.74 -29.04
CA GLU A 387 -18.16 -26.67 -29.19
C GLU A 387 -19.29 -26.41 -28.18
N SER A 388 -19.03 -25.64 -27.11
CA SER A 388 -20.01 -25.31 -26.08
C SER A 388 -20.95 -24.16 -26.51
N PRO A 389 -22.27 -24.41 -26.59
CA PRO A 389 -23.24 -23.38 -27.00
C PRO A 389 -23.29 -22.18 -26.04
N GLY A 390 -23.19 -20.96 -26.60
CA GLY A 390 -23.33 -19.73 -25.83
C GLY A 390 -22.10 -19.35 -25.00
N PHE A 391 -21.02 -20.15 -25.02
CA PHE A 391 -19.81 -19.87 -24.24
C PHE A 391 -18.99 -18.73 -24.85
N ILE A 392 -18.87 -18.70 -26.18
CA ILE A 392 -18.22 -17.61 -26.90
C ILE A 392 -18.99 -16.31 -26.73
N GLU A 393 -20.31 -16.37 -26.88
CA GLU A 393 -21.20 -15.25 -26.63
C GLU A 393 -21.01 -14.74 -25.20
N TYR A 394 -21.00 -15.63 -24.20
CA TYR A 394 -20.74 -15.27 -22.80
C TYR A 394 -19.40 -14.57 -22.59
N ILE A 395 -18.30 -15.07 -23.20
CA ILE A 395 -16.97 -14.46 -23.10
C ILE A 395 -16.92 -13.09 -23.78
N VAL A 396 -17.49 -12.97 -24.98
CA VAL A 396 -17.44 -11.76 -25.80
C VAL A 396 -18.42 -10.70 -25.29
N ASP A 397 -19.46 -11.10 -24.56
CA ASP A 397 -20.44 -10.20 -23.99
C ASP A 397 -19.79 -9.16 -23.07
N ARG A 398 -19.95 -7.90 -23.48
CA ARG A 398 -19.40 -6.72 -22.80
C ARG A 398 -20.36 -6.17 -21.74
N SER A 399 -21.58 -6.69 -21.64
CA SER A 399 -22.68 -6.08 -20.90
C SER A 399 -22.95 -6.67 -19.50
N VAL A 400 -22.09 -7.56 -18.98
CA VAL A 400 -22.52 -8.46 -17.89
C VAL A 400 -21.45 -8.71 -16.81
N GLU A 401 -20.61 -7.73 -16.44
CA GLU A 401 -19.71 -7.93 -15.28
C GLU A 401 -19.89 -6.84 -14.21
N PRO A 402 -20.15 -7.21 -12.93
CA PRO A 402 -20.56 -6.27 -11.89
C PRO A 402 -19.43 -5.39 -11.34
N ASP A 403 -18.16 -5.82 -11.42
CA ASP A 403 -16.99 -5.16 -10.82
C ASP A 403 -15.71 -5.29 -11.71
N LYS A 404 -14.64 -4.49 -11.48
CA LYS A 404 -13.39 -4.61 -12.29
C LYS A 404 -12.75 -5.97 -12.14
N PRO A 405 -12.55 -6.53 -10.94
CA PRO A 405 -11.90 -7.84 -10.83
C PRO A 405 -12.54 -8.86 -11.79
N SER A 406 -13.87 -8.86 -11.87
CA SER A 406 -14.65 -9.66 -12.82
C SER A 406 -14.40 -9.27 -14.29
N LYS A 407 -14.39 -7.97 -14.61
CA LYS A 407 -14.07 -7.45 -15.96
C LYS A 407 -12.64 -7.81 -16.41
N ASP A 408 -11.67 -7.69 -15.51
CA ASP A 408 -10.25 -7.93 -15.76
C ASP A 408 -9.98 -9.42 -15.90
N ALA A 409 -10.53 -10.26 -15.01
CA ALA A 409 -10.48 -11.71 -15.16
C ALA A 409 -11.11 -12.18 -16.49
N LYS A 410 -12.23 -11.58 -16.91
CA LYS A 410 -12.87 -11.88 -18.20
C LYS A 410 -12.07 -11.33 -19.38
N TYR A 411 -11.41 -10.20 -19.22
CA TYR A 411 -10.53 -9.63 -20.22
C TYR A 411 -9.28 -10.48 -20.41
N GLU A 412 -8.65 -10.97 -19.35
CA GLU A 412 -7.54 -11.92 -19.41
C GLU A 412 -7.95 -13.21 -20.12
N LEU A 413 -9.11 -13.78 -19.78
CA LEU A 413 -9.67 -14.94 -20.48
C LEU A 413 -9.80 -14.66 -21.97
N ARG A 414 -10.37 -13.51 -22.36
CA ARG A 414 -10.48 -13.09 -23.77
C ARG A 414 -9.12 -12.99 -24.45
N LEU A 415 -8.13 -12.39 -23.80
CA LEU A 415 -6.79 -12.26 -24.36
C LEU A 415 -6.13 -13.62 -24.58
N CYS A 416 -6.25 -14.54 -23.62
CA CYS A 416 -5.71 -15.90 -23.74
C CYS A 416 -6.36 -16.67 -24.88
N VAL A 417 -7.69 -16.58 -24.98
CA VAL A 417 -8.49 -17.18 -26.04
C VAL A 417 -8.11 -16.62 -27.43
N LEU A 418 -8.02 -15.29 -27.57
CA LEU A 418 -7.68 -14.61 -28.83
C LEU A 418 -6.25 -14.89 -29.30
N LYS A 419 -5.29 -14.99 -28.38
CA LYS A 419 -3.89 -15.30 -28.71
C LYS A 419 -3.72 -16.74 -29.20
N ALA A 420 -4.58 -17.64 -28.76
CA ALA A 420 -4.42 -19.06 -29.00
C ALA A 420 -5.26 -19.59 -30.18
N TRP A 421 -6.38 -18.93 -30.52
CA TRP A 421 -7.13 -19.22 -31.74
C TRP A 421 -6.48 -18.54 -32.95
N ASP A 422 -5.68 -19.30 -33.71
CA ASP A 422 -5.16 -18.92 -35.05
C ASP A 422 -6.30 -18.97 -36.12
N VAL A 423 -7.53 -18.59 -35.73
CA VAL A 423 -8.73 -18.57 -36.59
C VAL A 423 -9.11 -17.11 -36.83
N PRO A 424 -9.19 -16.65 -38.09
CA PRO A 424 -9.78 -15.35 -38.38
C PRO A 424 -11.26 -15.42 -37.99
N ILE A 425 -11.64 -14.74 -36.91
CA ILE A 425 -13.04 -14.56 -36.52
C ILE A 425 -13.71 -13.69 -37.60
N GLN A 426 -14.11 -14.34 -38.70
CA GLN A 426 -14.89 -13.75 -39.79
C GLN A 426 -16.40 -13.94 -39.62
N LEU A 427 -16.85 -14.48 -38.50
CA LEU A 427 -18.27 -14.71 -38.23
C LEU A 427 -18.68 -13.99 -36.95
N TYR A 428 -18.98 -12.70 -37.09
CA TYR A 428 -20.11 -12.00 -36.44
C TYR A 428 -20.17 -10.57 -37.03
N HIS A 429 -20.33 -10.49 -38.35
CA HIS A 429 -20.81 -9.28 -39.01
C HIS A 429 -22.33 -9.31 -39.02
N GLY A 430 -22.96 -8.71 -38.01
CA GLY A 430 -24.41 -8.61 -37.98
C GLY A 430 -24.99 -8.07 -36.69
N CYS A 431 -24.66 -6.82 -36.32
CA CYS A 431 -25.58 -5.80 -35.81
C CYS A 431 -24.78 -4.62 -35.20
N ASN A 432 -24.69 -3.55 -35.98
CA ASN A 432 -24.47 -2.14 -35.63
C ASN A 432 -23.37 -1.73 -34.64
N GLY A 433 -22.26 -1.22 -35.21
CA GLY A 433 -21.44 -0.15 -34.60
C GLY A 433 -19.97 -0.50 -34.35
N VAL A 434 -19.15 -0.65 -35.41
CA VAL A 434 -17.71 -0.93 -35.29
C VAL A 434 -16.85 0.10 -36.03
N MET A 435 -15.92 0.71 -35.30
CA MET A 435 -14.57 1.15 -35.71
C MET A 435 -13.66 0.90 -34.50
N ASN A 436 -12.38 0.51 -34.56
CA ASN A 436 -11.50 -0.11 -35.53
C ASN A 436 -10.30 -0.62 -34.68
N TRP A 437 -9.93 -1.90 -34.72
CA TRP A 437 -8.63 -2.36 -34.19
C TRP A 437 -7.98 -3.31 -35.20
N GLN A 438 -7.02 -2.79 -35.97
CA GLN A 438 -6.06 -3.60 -36.71
C GLN A 438 -4.81 -3.77 -35.86
N ILE A 439 -4.58 -4.97 -35.33
CA ILE A 439 -3.31 -5.36 -34.72
C ILE A 439 -2.46 -6.02 -35.82
N ARG A 440 -1.36 -5.37 -36.24
CA ARG A 440 -0.28 -6.00 -37.00
C ARG A 440 0.62 -6.76 -36.02
N TYR A 441 0.55 -8.09 -36.01
CA TYR A 441 1.61 -8.94 -35.47
C TYR A 441 2.36 -9.57 -36.64
N ALA A 442 3.58 -9.11 -36.91
CA ALA A 442 4.47 -9.72 -37.89
C ALA A 442 5.35 -10.78 -37.19
N ARG A 443 5.12 -12.06 -37.51
CA ARG A 443 6.03 -13.18 -37.20
C ARG A 443 7.36 -12.95 -37.95
N GLN A 444 8.47 -12.78 -37.23
CA GLN A 444 9.81 -13.05 -37.77
C GLN A 444 10.28 -14.43 -37.31
N ARG A 445 10.26 -15.42 -38.19
CA ARG A 445 11.27 -16.49 -38.23
C ARG A 445 11.19 -17.28 -39.55
N ALA A 446 12.39 -17.62 -40.03
CA ALA A 446 12.75 -18.53 -41.13
C ALA A 446 12.84 -17.95 -42.56
N ALA A 447 14.01 -17.39 -42.90
CA ALA A 447 14.73 -17.74 -44.13
C ALA A 447 16.22 -17.33 -44.01
N GLY A 448 17.13 -18.27 -44.30
CA GLY A 448 18.58 -18.09 -44.29
C GLY A 448 19.15 -17.26 -45.47
N PRO A 449 20.48 -17.15 -45.57
CA PRO A 449 21.15 -16.03 -46.22
C PRO A 449 21.41 -16.26 -47.71
N LYS A 450 21.21 -15.24 -48.54
CA LYS A 450 21.91 -15.10 -49.84
C LYS A 450 22.20 -13.63 -50.14
N ALA A 451 23.41 -13.44 -50.66
CA ALA A 451 24.11 -12.19 -50.84
C ALA A 451 23.96 -11.59 -52.25
N GLU A 452 24.43 -10.33 -52.35
CA GLU A 452 25.03 -9.64 -53.50
C GLU A 452 24.19 -8.86 -54.54
N GLN A 453 24.44 -7.54 -54.50
CA GLN A 453 24.78 -6.58 -55.57
C GLN A 453 23.80 -6.28 -56.73
N LYS A 454 23.39 -5.00 -56.84
CA LYS A 454 23.90 -4.00 -57.86
C LYS A 454 23.01 -2.74 -57.96
N GLY A 455 23.66 -1.57 -58.02
CA GLY A 455 23.34 -0.52 -59.01
C GLY A 455 22.42 0.65 -58.63
N GLU A 456 23.03 1.80 -58.33
CA GLU A 456 22.51 3.19 -58.41
C GLU A 456 22.15 3.65 -59.87
N PRO A 457 21.67 4.90 -60.16
CA PRO A 457 21.04 5.96 -59.34
C PRO A 457 19.85 6.75 -60.01
N ARG A 458 19.34 7.76 -59.26
CA ARG A 458 18.67 9.04 -59.65
C ARG A 458 17.14 9.20 -59.42
N GLY A 459 16.81 9.92 -58.35
CA GLY A 459 16.24 11.28 -58.43
C GLY A 459 14.72 11.46 -58.41
N GLN A 460 14.16 11.87 -57.26
CA GLN A 460 13.32 13.08 -57.12
C GLN A 460 12.85 13.26 -55.66
N GLN A 461 13.01 14.48 -55.17
CA GLN A 461 12.61 14.95 -53.84
C GLN A 461 11.08 14.98 -53.68
N ARG A 462 10.57 14.42 -52.57
CA ARG A 462 9.41 14.97 -51.83
C ARG A 462 9.63 14.79 -50.34
N HIS A 463 9.44 15.89 -49.61
CA HIS A 463 9.61 15.99 -48.16
C HIS A 463 8.56 15.18 -47.41
N CYS A 464 9.00 14.36 -46.46
CA CYS A 464 8.19 13.84 -45.36
C CYS A 464 8.93 14.16 -44.05
N TYR A 465 8.24 14.83 -43.12
CA TYR A 465 8.67 14.94 -41.73
C TYR A 465 8.38 13.61 -41.04
N ALA A 466 9.42 12.90 -40.64
CA ALA A 466 9.38 11.80 -39.69
C ALA A 466 10.63 11.92 -38.81
N CYS A 467 10.45 12.24 -37.53
CA CYS A 467 11.48 12.13 -36.52
C CYS A 467 11.32 10.78 -35.83
N ASP A 468 12.10 9.79 -36.30
CA ASP A 468 12.51 8.64 -35.50
C ASP A 468 13.71 9.07 -34.65
N LEU A 469 13.64 8.88 -33.33
CA LEU A 469 14.82 8.87 -32.47
C LEU A 469 14.95 7.47 -31.84
N HIS A 470 15.72 6.63 -32.52
CA HIS A 470 16.35 5.45 -31.92
C HIS A 470 17.57 5.93 -31.12
N ILE A 471 17.62 5.63 -29.81
CA ILE A 471 18.87 5.69 -29.05
C ILE A 471 19.39 4.26 -28.91
N THR A 472 20.48 3.99 -29.60
CA THR A 472 21.31 2.79 -29.46
C THR A 472 22.42 3.11 -28.48
N VAL A 473 22.58 2.28 -27.45
CA VAL A 473 23.71 2.33 -26.51
C VAL A 473 24.98 1.86 -27.24
N GLN A 474 26.02 2.69 -27.22
CA GLN A 474 27.37 2.28 -27.56
C GLN A 474 28.29 2.71 -26.41
N ILE A 475 28.83 1.72 -25.71
CA ILE A 475 29.87 1.87 -24.69
C ILE A 475 31.20 1.97 -25.43
N ASP A 476 32.00 2.98 -25.11
CA ASP A 476 33.42 2.99 -25.45
C ASP A 476 34.25 3.21 -24.18
N TRP A 477 35.21 2.30 -23.96
CA TRP A 477 36.19 2.32 -22.88
C TRP A 477 37.47 2.98 -23.39
N ASN A 478 37.88 4.08 -22.74
CA ASN A 478 39.27 4.42 -22.35
C ASN A 478 39.49 5.94 -22.32
N LEU A 479 39.77 6.47 -21.12
CA LEU A 479 40.95 7.28 -20.77
C LEU A 479 40.69 8.04 -19.45
N ASP A 480 41.19 7.49 -18.35
CA ASP A 480 41.66 8.27 -17.19
C ASP A 480 43.11 8.72 -17.47
N PRO A 481 43.63 9.86 -16.94
CA PRO A 481 43.65 10.11 -15.48
C PRO A 481 43.55 11.58 -15.00
N GLU A 482 42.81 11.77 -13.90
CA GLU A 482 43.13 12.64 -12.72
C GLU A 482 43.21 14.20 -12.87
N PRO A 483 43.22 14.99 -11.76
CA PRO A 483 42.02 15.70 -11.28
C PRO A 483 42.26 17.21 -11.13
N SER A 484 41.64 18.08 -11.94
CA SER A 484 41.77 19.55 -11.70
C SER A 484 40.83 20.51 -12.45
N SER A 485 39.75 20.07 -13.11
CA SER A 485 39.01 20.99 -14.00
C SER A 485 37.48 21.03 -13.87
N VAL A 486 36.89 20.50 -12.80
CA VAL A 486 35.42 20.61 -12.56
C VAL A 486 35.05 21.73 -11.57
N LEU A 487 36.02 22.42 -10.96
CA LEU A 487 35.78 23.53 -10.02
C LEU A 487 35.73 24.93 -10.67
N GLN A 488 35.22 25.08 -11.90
CA GLN A 488 35.10 26.42 -12.49
C GLN A 488 33.91 26.65 -13.43
N LYS A 489 32.77 25.99 -13.21
CA LYS A 489 31.49 26.33 -13.88
C LYS A 489 30.24 26.21 -13.01
N LEU A 490 30.36 26.48 -11.72
CA LEU A 490 29.22 26.77 -10.83
C LEU A 490 29.54 27.98 -9.93
N GLU A 491 30.01 29.06 -10.56
CA GLU A 491 30.05 30.40 -9.97
C GLU A 491 29.13 31.31 -10.79
N CYS A 492 27.87 31.44 -10.35
CA CYS A 492 27.13 32.69 -10.28
C CYS A 492 25.71 32.42 -9.75
N GLY A 493 25.49 32.78 -8.48
CA GLY A 493 24.14 33.05 -7.95
C GLY A 493 23.68 32.19 -6.77
N PHE A 494 24.45 32.11 -5.68
CA PHE A 494 23.97 32.20 -4.27
C PHE A 494 25.21 32.06 -3.37
N GLY A 495 25.69 33.17 -2.82
CA GLY A 495 26.86 33.20 -1.95
C GLY A 495 26.50 32.78 -0.53
N PHE A 496 26.97 31.60 -0.11
CA PHE A 496 27.17 31.29 1.31
C PHE A 496 28.58 31.74 1.72
N PRO A 497 28.74 32.52 2.81
CA PRO A 497 30.06 32.74 3.38
C PRO A 497 30.62 31.45 3.97
N SER A 498 31.89 31.22 3.66
CA SER A 498 32.79 30.19 4.16
C SER A 498 32.67 29.88 5.66
N VAL A 499 32.57 28.58 5.97
CA VAL A 499 32.79 27.98 7.29
C VAL A 499 34.29 28.06 7.63
N LEU A 500 34.72 29.20 8.16
CA LEU A 500 35.98 29.31 8.92
C LEU A 500 35.78 30.32 10.03
N GLY A 501 35.36 29.85 11.21
CA GLY A 501 35.32 30.69 12.41
C GLY A 501 34.23 30.40 13.42
N LEU A 502 33.92 29.15 13.75
CA LEU A 502 33.05 28.83 14.89
C LEU A 502 33.64 27.68 15.73
N GLY A 503 34.90 27.84 16.14
CA GLY A 503 35.52 26.98 17.15
C GLY A 503 35.02 27.24 18.58
N HIS A 504 34.30 28.33 18.82
CA HIS A 504 33.93 28.78 20.16
C HIS A 504 32.45 28.59 20.53
N GLU A 505 31.55 28.33 19.57
CA GLU A 505 30.12 28.12 19.87
C GLU A 505 29.73 26.65 20.10
N LYS A 506 30.58 25.69 19.69
CA LYS A 506 30.40 24.26 19.99
C LYS A 506 30.26 23.97 21.48
N TYR A 507 30.88 24.78 22.35
CA TYR A 507 30.85 24.57 23.80
C TYR A 507 29.60 25.10 24.52
N SER A 508 28.80 25.99 23.91
CA SER A 508 27.61 26.56 24.59
C SER A 508 26.36 25.69 24.43
N ILE A 509 26.15 25.10 23.24
CA ILE A 509 25.02 24.18 22.98
C ILE A 509 25.18 22.89 23.81
N LEU A 510 26.42 22.40 23.96
CA LEU A 510 26.74 21.21 24.73
C LEU A 510 26.56 21.38 26.26
N SER A 511 26.50 22.61 26.78
CA SER A 511 26.21 22.85 28.20
C SER A 511 24.70 22.84 28.53
N ALA A 512 23.84 23.04 27.53
CA ALA A 512 22.38 23.13 27.68
C ALA A 512 21.69 21.76 27.78
N ILE A 513 22.33 20.70 27.27
CA ILE A 513 21.88 19.31 27.44
C ILE A 513 22.20 18.80 28.86
N ARG A 514 23.17 19.43 29.55
CA ARG A 514 23.78 18.89 30.76
C ARG A 514 23.00 19.14 32.06
N ASN A 515 22.10 20.12 32.13
CA ASN A 515 21.44 20.46 33.40
C ASN A 515 19.93 20.65 33.24
N ASN A 516 19.19 19.86 34.03
CA ASN A 516 17.75 19.86 34.22
C ASN A 516 17.02 21.18 33.94
N CYS A 517 15.86 21.01 33.30
CA CYS A 517 14.88 22.01 32.91
C CYS A 517 14.70 23.21 33.87
N THR A 518 14.26 24.31 33.24
CA THR A 518 13.65 25.54 33.77
C THR A 518 14.60 26.70 34.07
N GLY A 519 14.51 27.74 33.23
CA GLY A 519 14.91 29.10 33.61
C GLY A 519 16.22 29.62 33.03
N PHE A 520 16.31 29.82 31.71
CA PHE A 520 17.18 30.88 31.13
C PHE A 520 16.80 31.32 29.71
N ALA A 521 15.82 30.67 29.06
CA ALA A 521 15.31 31.06 27.75
C ALA A 521 14.66 32.47 27.71
N ALA A 522 14.29 33.04 28.85
CA ALA A 522 13.55 34.32 28.89
C ALA A 522 14.44 35.59 28.90
N GLN A 523 15.76 35.45 29.09
CA GLN A 523 16.66 36.61 29.23
C GLN A 523 17.69 36.74 28.11
N PHE A 524 18.08 35.64 27.46
CA PHE A 524 18.96 35.68 26.27
C PHE A 524 18.27 36.29 25.03
N TYR A 525 16.93 36.20 24.95
CA TYR A 525 16.13 36.72 23.83
C TYR A 525 16.06 38.26 23.75
N ARG A 526 16.46 39.00 24.80
CA ARG A 526 16.15 40.44 24.91
C ARG A 526 17.26 41.39 24.46
N GLU A 527 18.51 40.95 24.38
CA GLU A 527 19.65 41.88 24.19
C GLU A 527 20.37 41.77 22.82
N GLN A 528 20.14 40.72 22.03
CA GLN A 528 20.79 40.55 20.71
C GLN A 528 19.96 41.08 19.51
N LEU A 529 18.69 41.45 19.72
CA LEU A 529 17.78 41.87 18.63
C LEU A 529 17.92 43.36 18.19
N ASP A 530 18.61 44.22 18.94
CA ASP A 530 18.50 45.67 18.72
C ASP A 530 19.52 46.28 17.71
N LEU A 531 20.57 45.53 17.33
CA LEU A 531 21.64 46.01 16.44
C LEU A 531 21.56 45.48 15.00
N GLN A 532 20.96 44.30 14.77
CA GLN A 532 20.71 43.79 13.41
C GLN A 532 19.37 44.26 12.83
N ALA A 533 18.37 44.58 13.68
CA ALA A 533 17.07 45.07 13.23
C ALA A 533 17.17 46.37 12.42
N LYS A 534 18.04 47.31 12.78
CA LYS A 534 18.10 48.63 12.12
C LYS A 534 18.63 48.62 10.69
N ARG A 535 19.45 47.63 10.30
CA ARG A 535 19.93 47.47 8.91
C ARG A 535 18.95 46.69 8.05
N VAL A 536 18.32 45.68 8.63
CA VAL A 536 17.30 44.88 7.93
C VAL A 536 16.02 45.69 7.68
N ILE A 537 15.65 46.61 8.58
CA ILE A 537 14.47 47.49 8.39
C ILE A 537 14.65 48.42 7.19
N GLN A 538 15.84 48.97 6.96
CA GLN A 538 16.08 49.92 5.87
C GLN A 538 16.10 49.25 4.48
N GLU A 539 16.53 47.98 4.42
CA GLU A 539 16.43 47.15 3.20
C GLU A 539 15.02 46.58 3.01
N ALA A 540 14.31 46.27 4.10
CA ALA A 540 12.92 45.80 4.08
C ALA A 540 11.92 46.89 3.66
N GLU A 541 12.12 48.16 4.03
CA GLU A 541 11.27 49.28 3.59
C GLU A 541 11.35 49.54 2.08
N SER A 542 12.49 49.22 1.45
CA SER A 542 12.63 49.31 -0.02
C SER A 542 11.98 48.13 -0.76
N ARG A 543 11.84 46.97 -0.10
CA ARG A 543 11.19 45.76 -0.63
C ARG A 543 9.70 45.66 -0.27
N ALA A 544 9.23 46.41 0.72
CA ALA A 544 7.84 46.43 1.17
C ALA A 544 6.89 47.26 0.27
N SER A 545 7.39 47.89 -0.80
CA SER A 545 6.55 48.62 -1.75
C SER A 545 5.86 47.73 -2.78
N GLU A 546 6.15 46.42 -2.85
CA GLU A 546 5.48 45.51 -3.80
C GLU A 546 5.02 44.20 -3.12
N THR A 547 3.71 44.16 -2.83
CA THR A 547 2.83 43.00 -2.52
C THR A 547 2.90 42.32 -1.13
N SER A 548 1.93 42.70 -0.28
CA SER A 548 1.35 41.93 0.83
C SER A 548 0.87 40.55 0.36
N LYS A 549 1.42 39.45 0.87
CA LYS A 549 0.87 38.08 0.71
C LYS A 549 0.12 37.68 1.98
N GLN A 550 -1.15 37.29 1.82
CA GLN A 550 -2.01 36.71 2.85
C GLN A 550 -1.51 35.31 3.25
N LEU A 551 -1.75 34.89 4.50
CA LEU A 551 -1.36 33.57 4.99
C LEU A 551 -2.51 32.56 4.78
N GLU A 552 -2.26 31.46 4.08
CA GLU A 552 -3.27 30.42 3.80
C GLU A 552 -3.18 29.26 4.81
N LEU A 553 -4.21 29.06 5.63
CA LEU A 553 -4.30 28.01 6.64
C LEU A 553 -5.15 26.84 6.14
N VAL A 554 -4.67 25.61 6.28
CA VAL A 554 -5.39 24.39 5.88
C VAL A 554 -6.03 23.75 7.10
N PHE A 555 -7.28 23.31 6.98
CA PHE A 555 -8.04 22.66 8.04
C PHE A 555 -8.55 21.30 7.56
N ALA A 556 -8.25 20.25 8.30
CA ALA A 556 -8.81 18.91 8.13
C ALA A 556 -9.92 18.71 9.18
N VAL A 557 -11.10 18.30 8.74
CA VAL A 557 -12.31 18.25 9.57
C VAL A 557 -12.95 16.87 9.46
N GLY A 558 -13.11 16.18 10.61
CA GLY A 558 -13.85 14.92 10.71
C GLY A 558 -13.09 13.68 10.23
N GLY A 559 -13.66 12.48 10.38
CA GLY A 559 -13.02 11.21 9.99
C GLY A 559 -13.56 10.01 10.78
N TRP A 560 -13.08 8.79 10.48
CA TRP A 560 -13.49 7.59 11.21
C TRP A 560 -12.31 6.67 11.56
N HIS A 561 -12.20 6.26 12.82
CA HIS A 561 -11.23 5.24 13.26
C HIS A 561 -11.96 4.16 14.06
N HIS A 562 -11.51 2.90 13.98
CA HIS A 562 -12.18 1.70 14.52
C HIS A 562 -13.06 1.95 15.78
N ARG A 563 -14.38 1.96 15.55
CA ARG A 563 -15.51 2.14 16.49
C ARG A 563 -15.84 3.55 17.00
N ASP A 564 -15.05 4.58 16.75
CA ASP A 564 -15.38 5.96 17.14
C ASP A 564 -15.17 6.95 15.98
N ALA A 565 -16.14 7.86 15.79
CA ALA A 565 -16.02 8.88 14.77
C ALA A 565 -15.13 10.03 15.29
N VAL A 566 -14.14 10.44 14.48
CA VAL A 566 -13.13 11.43 14.84
C VAL A 566 -13.78 12.81 14.78
N SER A 567 -13.97 13.41 15.95
CA SER A 567 -14.56 14.75 16.10
C SER A 567 -13.54 15.88 15.93
N GLY A 568 -12.25 15.57 15.79
CA GLY A 568 -11.16 16.55 15.76
C GLY A 568 -11.12 17.40 14.49
N VAL A 569 -10.99 18.72 14.67
CA VAL A 569 -10.52 19.65 13.65
C VAL A 569 -9.02 19.82 13.81
N GLU A 570 -8.27 19.56 12.75
CA GLU A 570 -6.84 19.84 12.71
C GLU A 570 -6.56 21.01 11.77
N ARG A 571 -5.72 21.93 12.21
CA ARG A 571 -5.24 23.05 11.40
C ARG A 571 -3.76 22.91 11.13
N TYR A 572 -3.39 22.92 9.86
CA TYR A 572 -2.03 23.07 9.40
C TYR A 572 -1.59 24.53 9.49
N ASN A 573 -0.48 24.77 10.19
CA ASN A 573 0.22 26.05 10.16
C ASN A 573 1.38 25.97 9.16
N PRO A 574 1.31 26.66 8.01
CA PRO A 574 2.35 26.59 7.00
C PRO A 574 3.68 27.23 7.42
N LEU A 575 3.68 28.13 8.42
CA LEU A 575 4.91 28.73 8.94
C LEU A 575 5.68 27.78 9.88
N GLN A 576 4.98 26.81 10.48
CA GLN A 576 5.55 25.86 11.45
C GLN A 576 5.61 24.43 10.90
N HIS A 577 5.03 24.18 9.72
CA HIS A 577 4.89 22.86 9.11
C HIS A 577 4.28 21.78 10.03
N GLU A 578 3.32 22.20 10.87
CA GLU A 578 2.69 21.35 11.89
C GLU A 578 1.16 21.43 11.81
N TRP A 579 0.52 20.29 12.08
CA TRP A 579 -0.92 20.18 12.31
C TRP A 579 -1.20 20.32 13.81
N ARG A 580 -2.17 21.19 14.17
CA ARG A 580 -2.65 21.41 15.54
C ARG A 580 -4.13 21.07 15.66
N VAL A 581 -4.50 20.32 16.68
CA VAL A 581 -5.91 20.05 17.00
C VAL A 581 -6.54 21.31 17.61
N LEU A 582 -7.65 21.79 17.06
CA LEU A 582 -8.33 23.03 17.48
C LEU A 582 -9.61 22.81 18.29
N GLY A 583 -10.10 21.56 18.38
CA GLY A 583 -11.27 21.19 19.18
C GLY A 583 -12.13 20.11 18.53
N SER A 584 -13.14 19.63 19.27
CA SER A 584 -14.05 18.56 18.86
C SER A 584 -15.40 19.11 18.36
N VAL A 585 -15.90 18.59 17.24
CA VAL A 585 -17.31 18.75 16.83
C VAL A 585 -18.20 18.03 17.85
N SER A 586 -19.30 18.66 18.27
CA SER A 586 -20.22 18.13 19.30
C SER A 586 -20.96 16.85 18.88
N ARG A 587 -20.94 16.50 17.59
CA ARG A 587 -21.41 15.22 17.03
C ARG A 587 -20.51 14.80 15.87
N PRO A 588 -19.91 13.60 15.89
CA PRO A 588 -18.99 13.18 14.85
C PRO A 588 -19.73 12.53 13.67
N HIS A 589 -19.36 12.89 12.42
CA HIS A 589 -20.07 12.44 11.21
C HIS A 589 -19.11 11.91 10.14
N ARG A 590 -19.40 10.74 9.56
CA ARG A 590 -18.65 10.18 8.41
C ARG A 590 -19.17 10.76 7.09
N GLY A 591 -18.27 11.12 6.17
CA GLY A 591 -18.66 11.49 4.80
C GLY A 591 -19.35 12.84 4.69
N ALA A 592 -19.03 13.79 5.58
CA ALA A 592 -19.50 15.16 5.46
C ALA A 592 -18.73 15.90 4.36
N GLY A 593 -19.41 16.76 3.62
CA GLY A 593 -18.77 17.71 2.72
C GLY A 593 -18.19 18.87 3.51
N VAL A 594 -16.98 19.33 3.18
CA VAL A 594 -16.33 20.44 3.89
C VAL A 594 -15.81 21.46 2.89
N ALA A 595 -16.12 22.74 3.13
CA ALA A 595 -15.71 23.86 2.29
C ALA A 595 -15.66 25.14 3.14
N SER A 596 -14.91 26.14 2.68
CA SER A 596 -14.89 27.47 3.28
C SER A 596 -15.86 28.42 2.57
N LEU A 597 -16.54 29.26 3.36
CA LEU A 597 -17.36 30.37 2.86
C LEU A 597 -17.28 31.52 3.86
N GLN A 598 -17.04 32.75 3.38
CA GLN A 598 -16.99 33.96 4.22
C GLN A 598 -16.08 33.81 5.46
N ASN A 599 -14.87 33.28 5.27
CA ASN A 599 -13.87 33.00 6.32
C ASN A 599 -14.30 32.02 7.42
N CYS A 600 -15.41 31.29 7.23
CA CYS A 600 -15.84 30.20 8.10
C CYS A 600 -15.70 28.85 7.37
N ILE A 601 -15.63 27.76 8.12
CA ILE A 601 -15.63 26.40 7.56
C ILE A 601 -17.01 25.79 7.79
N TYR A 602 -17.58 25.19 6.75
CA TYR A 602 -18.87 24.51 6.82
C TYR A 602 -18.66 23.01 6.64
N ALA A 603 -19.25 22.22 7.54
CA ALA A 603 -19.37 20.77 7.42
C ALA A 603 -20.84 20.42 7.20
N VAL A 604 -21.15 19.82 6.05
CA VAL A 604 -22.51 19.64 5.55
C VAL A 604 -22.83 18.16 5.39
N GLY A 605 -23.92 17.71 6.00
CA GLY A 605 -24.41 16.34 5.93
C GLY A 605 -23.53 15.33 6.68
N GLY A 606 -23.50 14.09 6.20
CA GLY A 606 -22.72 12.99 6.75
C GLY A 606 -23.57 11.86 7.34
N PHE A 607 -22.94 10.98 8.12
CA PHE A 607 -23.58 9.79 8.71
C PHE A 607 -23.13 9.60 10.16
N ASP A 608 -24.09 9.48 11.08
CA ASP A 608 -23.86 9.37 12.53
C ASP A 608 -23.64 7.92 13.03
N GLY A 609 -23.60 6.95 12.13
CA GLY A 609 -23.56 5.52 12.46
C GLY A 609 -24.92 4.82 12.31
N THR A 610 -26.01 5.59 12.28
CA THR A 610 -27.38 5.07 12.14
C THR A 610 -28.13 5.67 10.96
N THR A 611 -28.00 6.97 10.71
CA THR A 611 -28.76 7.70 9.69
C THR A 611 -27.90 8.71 8.94
N CYS A 612 -28.30 8.99 7.70
CA CYS A 612 -27.76 10.11 6.94
C CYS A 612 -28.30 11.43 7.51
N LEU A 613 -27.46 12.46 7.50
CA LEU A 613 -27.71 13.72 8.19
C LEU A 613 -28.02 14.83 7.20
N SER A 614 -28.91 15.73 7.62
CA SER A 614 -29.14 17.02 6.96
C SER A 614 -28.49 18.18 7.71
N SER A 615 -27.90 17.92 8.87
CA SER A 615 -27.30 18.96 9.71
C SER A 615 -26.11 19.64 9.03
N VAL A 616 -25.99 20.94 9.27
CA VAL A 616 -24.86 21.76 8.85
C VAL A 616 -24.20 22.35 10.09
N ALA A 617 -22.89 22.15 10.22
CA ALA A 617 -22.09 22.75 11.27
C ALA A 617 -21.19 23.83 10.65
N ARG A 618 -21.08 24.98 11.32
CA ARG A 618 -20.20 26.08 10.91
C ARG A 618 -19.16 26.36 11.99
N TYR A 619 -17.91 26.38 11.60
CA TYR A 619 -16.78 26.74 12.43
C TYR A 619 -16.32 28.16 12.14
N ASP A 620 -16.31 29.00 13.18
CA ASP A 620 -15.74 30.33 13.12
C ASP A 620 -14.32 30.31 13.71
N PRO A 621 -13.27 30.49 12.88
CA PRO A 621 -11.89 30.48 13.33
C PRO A 621 -11.52 31.67 14.23
N LYS A 622 -12.31 32.75 14.25
CA LYS A 622 -12.05 33.93 15.09
C LYS A 622 -12.33 33.65 16.56
N VAL A 623 -13.40 32.89 16.82
CA VAL A 623 -13.81 32.50 18.18
C VAL A 623 -13.42 31.07 18.52
N ASN A 624 -12.93 30.29 17.55
CA ASN A 624 -12.53 28.89 17.70
C ASN A 624 -13.71 28.01 18.19
N GLU A 625 -14.91 28.26 17.67
CA GLU A 625 -16.14 27.57 18.07
C GLU A 625 -16.93 27.02 16.88
N TRP A 626 -17.57 25.87 17.09
CA TRP A 626 -18.55 25.29 16.19
C TRP A 626 -19.97 25.73 16.58
N SER A 627 -20.75 26.06 15.57
CA SER A 627 -22.15 26.46 15.68
C SER A 627 -23.03 25.59 14.77
N CYS A 628 -24.24 25.28 15.23
CA CYS A 628 -25.26 24.53 14.48
C CYS A 628 -26.47 25.44 14.17
N ASP A 629 -26.20 26.73 13.98
CA ASP A 629 -27.19 27.79 13.72
C ASP A 629 -27.45 28.01 12.22
N VAL A 630 -26.93 27.12 11.37
CA VAL A 630 -27.11 27.15 9.92
C VAL A 630 -28.27 26.24 9.52
N ALA A 631 -29.09 26.71 8.58
CA ALA A 631 -30.21 25.94 8.07
C ALA A 631 -29.78 24.54 7.57
N PRO A 632 -30.56 23.49 7.90
CA PRO A 632 -30.26 22.14 7.45
C PRO A 632 -30.51 21.98 5.95
N LEU A 633 -29.83 21.01 5.35
CA LEU A 633 -30.15 20.53 4.01
C LEU A 633 -31.62 20.08 3.93
N ARG A 634 -32.21 20.18 2.74
CA ARG A 634 -33.58 19.70 2.51
C ARG A 634 -33.64 18.18 2.45
N GLU A 635 -32.53 17.54 2.08
CA GLU A 635 -32.38 16.10 1.99
C GLU A 635 -31.18 15.65 2.84
N SER A 636 -31.39 14.61 3.66
CA SER A 636 -30.32 13.98 4.42
C SER A 636 -29.40 13.19 3.49
N LYS A 637 -28.08 13.41 3.58
CA LYS A 637 -27.13 12.78 2.66
C LYS A 637 -25.71 12.75 3.21
N ARG A 638 -24.95 11.74 2.78
CA ARG A 638 -23.51 11.57 3.06
C ARG A 638 -22.70 11.44 1.77
N ASP A 639 -21.38 11.46 1.90
CA ASP A 639 -20.41 11.32 0.81
C ASP A 639 -20.65 12.36 -0.30
N VAL A 640 -21.02 13.57 0.11
CA VAL A 640 -21.34 14.70 -0.78
C VAL A 640 -20.08 15.43 -1.25
N GLY A 641 -20.18 16.07 -2.42
CA GLY A 641 -19.23 17.09 -2.84
C GLY A 641 -19.70 18.47 -2.35
N LEU A 642 -18.79 19.29 -1.81
CA LEU A 642 -19.10 20.63 -1.34
C LEU A 642 -18.07 21.61 -1.89
N ALA A 643 -18.52 22.71 -2.49
CA ALA A 643 -17.64 23.78 -2.97
C ALA A 643 -18.33 25.15 -2.88
N GLU A 644 -17.52 26.19 -2.80
CA GLU A 644 -17.95 27.58 -2.84
C GLU A 644 -17.85 28.13 -4.26
N LEU A 645 -18.93 28.74 -4.75
CA LEU A 645 -18.98 29.40 -6.05
C LEU A 645 -19.85 30.66 -5.95
N GLY A 646 -19.22 31.82 -6.18
CA GLY A 646 -19.92 33.10 -6.27
C GLY A 646 -20.58 33.55 -4.97
N GLY A 647 -20.01 33.20 -3.81
CA GLY A 647 -20.53 33.52 -2.49
C GLY A 647 -21.57 32.54 -1.96
N TYR A 648 -21.79 31.42 -2.64
CA TYR A 648 -22.75 30.39 -2.27
C TYR A 648 -22.06 29.03 -2.09
N LEU A 649 -22.58 28.19 -1.19
CA LEU A 649 -22.12 26.79 -1.09
C LEU A 649 -23.02 25.90 -1.95
N TYR A 650 -22.41 25.02 -2.73
CA TYR A 650 -23.11 24.01 -3.52
C TYR A 650 -22.81 22.63 -2.97
N CYS A 651 -23.85 21.95 -2.48
CA CYS A 651 -23.81 20.57 -2.04
C CYS A 651 -24.29 19.66 -3.17
N VAL A 652 -23.37 18.92 -3.77
CA VAL A 652 -23.54 18.17 -5.01
C VAL A 652 -23.59 16.67 -4.72
N GLY A 653 -24.63 15.99 -5.19
CA GLY A 653 -24.77 14.54 -5.11
C GLY A 653 -24.86 14.03 -3.67
N GLY A 654 -24.26 12.87 -3.41
CA GLY A 654 -24.26 12.14 -2.15
C GLY A 654 -25.13 10.89 -2.16
N HIS A 655 -25.32 10.31 -0.98
CA HIS A 655 -26.13 9.11 -0.75
C HIS A 655 -27.08 9.34 0.43
N ASP A 656 -28.38 9.13 0.24
CA ASP A 656 -29.42 9.40 1.25
C ASP A 656 -29.61 8.26 2.27
N GLY A 657 -28.96 7.12 2.04
CA GLY A 657 -29.11 5.89 2.83
C GLY A 657 -29.74 4.75 2.03
N LEU A 658 -30.38 5.08 0.90
CA LEU A 658 -31.01 4.13 -0.03
C LEU A 658 -30.40 4.24 -1.43
N LEU A 659 -30.20 5.46 -1.95
CA LEU A 659 -29.81 5.72 -3.32
C LEU A 659 -28.72 6.80 -3.41
N CYS A 660 -27.89 6.69 -4.46
CA CYS A 660 -27.04 7.79 -4.91
C CYS A 660 -27.90 8.89 -5.52
N LEU A 661 -27.55 10.14 -5.22
CA LEU A 661 -28.32 11.32 -5.58
C LEU A 661 -27.69 12.05 -6.77
N SER A 662 -28.52 12.59 -7.65
CA SER A 662 -28.12 13.59 -8.66
C SER A 662 -28.48 15.02 -8.26
N THR A 663 -29.17 15.19 -7.14
CA THR A 663 -29.66 16.48 -6.63
C THR A 663 -28.52 17.39 -6.21
N VAL A 664 -28.71 18.68 -6.43
CA VAL A 664 -27.76 19.72 -6.04
C VAL A 664 -28.52 20.78 -5.25
N GLU A 665 -27.96 21.17 -4.11
CA GLU A 665 -28.53 22.21 -3.25
C GLU A 665 -27.54 23.36 -3.10
N ARG A 666 -28.03 24.59 -3.29
CA ARG A 666 -27.29 25.83 -3.12
C ARG A 666 -27.71 26.50 -1.80
N TYR A 667 -26.75 26.81 -0.94
CA TYR A 667 -26.94 27.57 0.29
C TYR A 667 -26.75 29.06 0.02
N ASP A 668 -27.72 29.85 0.43
CA ASP A 668 -27.64 31.30 0.48
C ASP A 668 -27.36 31.77 1.91
N PRO A 669 -26.17 32.31 2.21
CA PRO A 669 -25.84 32.79 3.54
C PRO A 669 -26.63 34.04 3.96
N SER A 670 -27.21 34.78 3.01
CA SER A 670 -28.01 35.98 3.32
C SER A 670 -29.44 35.63 3.72
N GLU A 671 -29.99 34.54 3.19
CA GLU A 671 -31.32 34.02 3.52
C GLU A 671 -31.29 32.90 4.57
N ASP A 672 -30.10 32.41 4.93
CA ASP A 672 -29.89 31.17 5.70
C ASP A 672 -30.78 30.03 5.18
N ARG A 673 -30.64 29.71 3.89
CA ARG A 673 -31.55 28.77 3.24
C ARG A 673 -30.89 27.97 2.11
N TRP A 674 -31.19 26.67 2.10
CA TRP A 674 -30.86 25.78 0.99
C TRP A 674 -31.99 25.73 -0.05
N CYS A 675 -31.61 25.88 -1.32
CA CYS A 675 -32.50 25.76 -2.47
C CYS A 675 -32.00 24.68 -3.43
N LYS A 676 -32.91 23.88 -3.99
CA LYS A 676 -32.56 22.96 -5.07
C LYS A 676 -32.26 23.75 -6.33
N VAL A 677 -31.18 23.37 -7.02
CA VAL A 677 -30.83 23.85 -8.37
C VAL A 677 -30.90 22.67 -9.34
N ALA A 678 -30.60 22.87 -10.62
CA ALA A 678 -30.68 21.81 -11.62
C ALA A 678 -29.88 20.57 -11.20
N PRO A 679 -30.47 19.36 -11.33
CA PRO A 679 -29.80 18.12 -10.99
C PRO A 679 -28.77 17.74 -12.06
N MET A 680 -27.75 16.99 -11.66
CA MET A 680 -26.82 16.33 -12.59
C MET A 680 -27.56 15.29 -13.44
N ALA A 681 -27.02 14.97 -14.62
CA ALA A 681 -27.52 13.88 -15.44
C ALA A 681 -27.21 12.52 -14.80
N SER A 682 -26.02 12.38 -14.19
CA SER A 682 -25.61 11.17 -13.47
C SER A 682 -25.72 11.38 -11.96
N ARG A 683 -26.22 10.37 -11.25
CA ARG A 683 -26.16 10.32 -9.78
C ARG A 683 -24.73 10.02 -9.32
N ARG A 684 -24.28 10.65 -8.23
CA ARG A 684 -22.87 10.57 -7.78
C ARG A 684 -22.77 10.62 -6.26
N MET A 685 -22.03 9.70 -5.64
CA MET A 685 -21.50 9.80 -4.27
C MET A 685 -19.97 9.71 -4.30
N GLY A 686 -19.27 10.22 -3.28
CA GLY A 686 -17.80 10.14 -3.22
C GLY A 686 -17.10 10.86 -4.37
N LEU A 687 -17.76 11.84 -5.00
CA LEU A 687 -17.25 12.62 -6.13
C LEU A 687 -16.27 13.71 -5.70
N GLY A 688 -15.45 14.14 -6.65
CA GLY A 688 -14.69 15.38 -6.57
C GLY A 688 -15.53 16.55 -7.08
N VAL A 689 -15.46 17.70 -6.40
CA VAL A 689 -16.06 18.94 -6.88
C VAL A 689 -15.01 20.03 -6.92
N ALA A 690 -14.89 20.71 -8.05
CA ALA A 690 -13.96 21.82 -8.25
C ALA A 690 -14.65 23.00 -8.93
N VAL A 691 -14.12 24.19 -8.71
CA VAL A 691 -14.59 25.42 -9.34
C VAL A 691 -13.50 25.97 -10.23
N LEU A 692 -13.82 26.18 -11.51
CA LEU A 692 -12.91 26.73 -12.50
C LEU A 692 -13.70 27.61 -13.46
N ASP A 693 -13.16 28.81 -13.74
CA ASP A 693 -13.74 29.78 -14.68
C ASP A 693 -15.21 30.13 -14.42
N GLY A 694 -15.65 30.13 -13.16
CA GLY A 694 -17.02 30.44 -12.76
C GLY A 694 -18.01 29.28 -12.89
N TYR A 695 -17.54 28.09 -13.25
CA TYR A 695 -18.36 26.88 -13.34
C TYR A 695 -18.02 25.90 -12.22
N LEU A 696 -19.02 25.09 -11.85
CA LEU A 696 -18.84 23.96 -10.93
C LEU A 696 -18.62 22.68 -11.73
N TYR A 697 -17.63 21.88 -11.40
CA TYR A 697 -17.33 20.61 -12.05
C TYR A 697 -17.55 19.46 -11.09
N ALA A 698 -18.40 18.51 -11.47
CA ALA A 698 -18.59 17.23 -10.79
C ALA A 698 -17.72 16.17 -11.48
N VAL A 699 -16.67 15.72 -10.80
CA VAL A 699 -15.61 14.87 -11.35
C VAL A 699 -15.68 13.48 -10.71
N GLY A 700 -15.88 12.44 -11.53
CA GLY A 700 -15.90 11.05 -11.06
C GLY A 700 -16.99 10.78 -10.02
N GLY A 701 -16.65 10.04 -8.96
CA GLY A 701 -17.57 9.54 -7.94
C GLY A 701 -18.14 8.17 -8.31
N SER A 702 -19.20 7.75 -7.63
CA SER A 702 -19.87 6.46 -7.82
C SER A 702 -21.36 6.68 -8.05
N ASP A 703 -21.96 5.97 -9.00
CA ASP A 703 -23.41 6.00 -9.17
C ASP A 703 -24.13 5.00 -8.25
N GLY A 704 -23.40 4.33 -7.35
CA GLY A 704 -23.91 3.27 -6.49
C GLY A 704 -23.86 1.88 -7.12
N GLN A 705 -23.35 1.77 -8.36
CA GLN A 705 -23.02 0.51 -9.02
C GLN A 705 -21.54 0.45 -9.38
N SER A 706 -20.98 1.52 -9.96
CA SER A 706 -19.54 1.59 -10.27
C SER A 706 -18.96 3.01 -10.15
N PRO A 707 -17.63 3.13 -9.94
CA PRO A 707 -16.90 4.38 -10.08
C PRO A 707 -17.05 4.95 -11.49
N LEU A 708 -17.19 6.26 -11.58
CA LEU A 708 -17.44 7.01 -12.79
C LEU A 708 -16.15 7.63 -13.30
N TYR A 709 -16.00 7.64 -14.63
CA TYR A 709 -15.02 8.47 -15.34
C TYR A 709 -15.66 9.76 -15.89
N SER A 710 -17.00 9.83 -15.88
CA SER A 710 -17.73 10.96 -16.46
C SER A 710 -17.53 12.23 -15.63
N VAL A 711 -17.50 13.37 -16.31
CA VAL A 711 -17.39 14.70 -15.70
C VAL A 711 -18.55 15.54 -16.23
N GLU A 712 -19.18 16.31 -15.34
CA GLU A 712 -20.25 17.24 -15.69
C GLU A 712 -19.92 18.63 -15.17
N ARG A 713 -20.31 19.66 -15.92
CA ARG A 713 -20.09 21.07 -15.60
C ARG A 713 -21.42 21.79 -15.47
N TYR A 714 -21.61 22.46 -14.35
CA TYR A 714 -22.76 23.30 -14.04
C TYR A 714 -22.48 24.76 -14.38
N ASP A 715 -23.42 25.37 -15.09
CA ASP A 715 -23.49 26.80 -15.30
C ASP A 715 -24.50 27.41 -14.32
N PRO A 716 -24.07 28.25 -13.34
CA PRO A 716 -24.96 28.87 -12.38
C PRO A 716 -25.84 29.98 -12.98
N VAL A 717 -25.52 30.49 -14.17
CA VAL A 717 -26.31 31.53 -14.86
C VAL A 717 -27.50 30.87 -15.57
N GLU A 718 -27.22 29.79 -16.30
CA GLU A 718 -28.25 29.06 -17.05
C GLU A 718 -28.98 28.02 -16.22
N ASP A 719 -28.50 27.72 -15.01
CA ASP A 719 -28.97 26.63 -14.15
C ASP A 719 -29.05 25.30 -14.91
N THR A 720 -27.96 24.92 -15.59
CA THR A 720 -27.90 23.68 -16.37
C THR A 720 -26.56 22.95 -16.20
N TRP A 721 -26.63 21.62 -16.28
CA TRP A 721 -25.45 20.76 -16.36
C TRP A 721 -25.16 20.36 -17.80
N SER A 722 -23.89 20.34 -18.16
CA SER A 722 -23.38 19.95 -19.47
C SER A 722 -22.31 18.86 -19.32
N PRO A 723 -22.25 17.86 -20.22
CA PRO A 723 -21.21 16.85 -20.18
C PRO A 723 -19.85 17.46 -20.54
N CYS A 724 -18.80 17.03 -19.85
CA CYS A 724 -17.41 17.39 -20.11
C CYS A 724 -16.60 16.17 -20.57
N PRO A 725 -15.40 16.41 -21.14
CA PRO A 725 -14.45 15.34 -21.42
C PRO A 725 -14.26 14.43 -20.20
N PRO A 726 -14.32 13.09 -20.39
CA PRO A 726 -14.18 12.15 -19.31
C PRO A 726 -12.74 12.04 -18.81
N LEU A 727 -12.58 11.58 -17.57
CA LEU A 727 -11.31 11.07 -17.07
C LEU A 727 -10.85 9.86 -17.89
N GLY A 728 -9.54 9.64 -18.00
CA GLY A 728 -8.96 8.44 -18.58
C GLY A 728 -9.10 7.22 -17.67
N THR A 729 -9.16 7.41 -16.35
CA THR A 729 -9.43 6.36 -15.35
C THR A 729 -10.68 6.72 -14.55
N CYS A 730 -11.58 5.76 -14.28
CA CYS A 730 -12.70 5.99 -13.37
C CYS A 730 -12.23 6.08 -11.92
N ARG A 731 -12.83 6.98 -11.13
CA ARG A 731 -12.36 7.27 -9.76
C ARG A 731 -13.54 7.63 -8.87
N GLU A 732 -13.73 6.89 -7.79
CA GLU A 732 -14.57 7.29 -6.65
C GLU A 732 -13.68 7.62 -5.44
N ASP A 733 -14.26 8.30 -4.44
CA ASP A 733 -13.57 8.72 -3.22
C ASP A 733 -12.26 9.49 -3.50
N LEU A 734 -12.23 10.27 -4.58
CA LEU A 734 -11.09 11.05 -5.04
C LEU A 734 -10.99 12.41 -4.35
N GLY A 735 -9.78 12.97 -4.36
CA GLY A 735 -9.54 14.38 -4.07
C GLY A 735 -9.65 15.19 -5.35
N CYS A 736 -10.28 16.36 -5.30
CA CYS A 736 -10.34 17.26 -6.45
C CYS A 736 -10.12 18.70 -6.02
N ALA A 737 -9.26 19.42 -6.76
CA ALA A 737 -8.98 20.83 -6.50
C ALA A 737 -8.56 21.55 -7.78
N THR A 738 -8.82 22.86 -7.82
CA THR A 738 -8.36 23.74 -8.90
C THR A 738 -6.99 24.30 -8.53
N PHE A 739 -5.98 24.03 -9.36
CA PHE A 739 -4.61 24.47 -9.14
C PHE A 739 -4.03 25.02 -10.45
N GLN A 740 -3.48 26.25 -10.41
CA GLN A 740 -2.87 26.93 -11.57
C GLN A 740 -3.78 26.95 -12.82
N GLY A 741 -5.08 27.24 -12.64
CA GLY A 741 -6.06 27.34 -13.74
C GLY A 741 -6.47 25.98 -14.35
N LYS A 742 -6.19 24.87 -13.67
CA LYS A 742 -6.50 23.51 -14.11
C LYS A 742 -7.17 22.73 -12.99
N ILE A 743 -7.97 21.73 -13.33
CA ILE A 743 -8.59 20.84 -12.33
C ILE A 743 -7.73 19.60 -12.18
N TYR A 744 -7.39 19.24 -10.95
CA TYR A 744 -6.65 18.02 -10.65
C TYR A 744 -7.58 17.02 -9.95
N ALA A 745 -7.62 15.80 -10.48
CA ALA A 745 -8.25 14.63 -9.88
C ALA A 745 -7.15 13.75 -9.29
N VAL A 746 -7.11 13.65 -7.96
CA VAL A 746 -5.99 13.11 -7.18
C VAL A 746 -6.44 11.83 -6.48
N GLY A 747 -5.75 10.71 -6.77
CA GLY A 747 -5.99 9.43 -6.13
C GLY A 747 -7.40 8.88 -6.39
N GLY A 748 -8.02 8.38 -5.32
CA GLY A 748 -9.33 7.72 -5.37
C GLY A 748 -9.21 6.20 -5.45
N ARG A 749 -10.32 5.55 -5.76
CA ARG A 749 -10.43 4.12 -6.01
C ARG A 749 -11.06 3.93 -7.38
N ASP A 750 -10.48 3.04 -8.19
CA ASP A 750 -11.20 2.47 -9.32
C ASP A 750 -11.80 1.13 -8.91
N ASP A 751 -12.48 0.45 -9.82
CA ASP A 751 -13.14 -0.81 -9.51
C ASP A 751 -12.15 -1.91 -8.96
N LEU A 752 -10.81 -1.81 -9.13
CA LEU A 752 -9.80 -2.80 -8.69
C LEU A 752 -9.10 -2.38 -7.40
N THR A 753 -8.64 -1.13 -7.33
CA THR A 753 -7.62 -0.73 -6.36
C THR A 753 -7.64 0.76 -6.07
N GLU A 754 -7.01 1.13 -4.96
CA GLU A 754 -6.70 2.50 -4.62
C GLU A 754 -5.65 3.06 -5.58
N LEU A 755 -5.85 4.29 -6.00
CA LEU A 755 -5.05 4.95 -7.02
C LEU A 755 -4.03 5.87 -6.36
N CYS A 756 -2.80 5.84 -6.88
CA CYS A 756 -1.81 6.91 -6.70
C CYS A 756 -1.77 7.87 -7.90
N SER A 757 -2.43 7.52 -9.00
CA SER A 757 -2.43 8.31 -10.23
C SER A 757 -3.19 9.62 -10.05
N VAL A 758 -2.75 10.63 -10.81
CA VAL A 758 -3.35 11.97 -10.82
C VAL A 758 -3.65 12.33 -12.27
N GLU A 759 -4.83 12.89 -12.51
CA GLU A 759 -5.23 13.41 -13.82
C GLU A 759 -5.50 14.90 -13.72
N ARG A 760 -5.18 15.62 -14.80
CA ARG A 760 -5.33 17.07 -14.87
C ARG A 760 -6.13 17.47 -16.11
N PHE A 761 -7.20 18.22 -15.88
CA PHE A 761 -7.99 18.86 -16.91
C PHE A 761 -7.40 20.22 -17.27
N ASP A 762 -7.19 20.43 -18.55
CA ASP A 762 -6.82 21.74 -19.09
C ASP A 762 -8.03 22.34 -19.82
N PRO A 763 -8.59 23.48 -19.35
CA PRO A 763 -9.76 24.08 -19.98
C PRO A 763 -9.45 24.64 -21.38
N VAL A 764 -8.18 24.90 -21.71
CA VAL A 764 -7.77 25.45 -23.01
C VAL A 764 -7.79 24.37 -24.09
N SER A 765 -7.21 23.20 -23.80
CA SER A 765 -7.27 22.05 -24.72
C SER A 765 -8.57 21.25 -24.59
N ASN A 766 -9.33 21.47 -23.52
CA ASN A 766 -10.54 20.72 -23.17
C ASN A 766 -10.28 19.21 -23.12
N GLU A 767 -9.19 18.81 -22.46
CA GLU A 767 -8.76 17.41 -22.34
C GLU A 767 -8.21 17.12 -20.94
N TRP A 768 -8.41 15.87 -20.51
CA TRP A 768 -7.71 15.31 -19.34
C TRP A 768 -6.40 14.68 -19.78
N SER A 769 -5.35 14.92 -19.01
CA SER A 769 -4.01 14.36 -19.23
C SER A 769 -3.45 13.77 -17.93
N PRO A 770 -2.64 12.71 -17.99
CA PRO A 770 -1.94 12.22 -16.81
C PRO A 770 -1.01 13.30 -16.23
N ALA A 771 -1.05 13.46 -14.91
CA ALA A 771 -0.09 14.23 -14.13
C ALA A 771 0.80 13.28 -13.31
N MET A 772 1.84 13.83 -12.67
CA MET A 772 2.74 13.04 -11.86
C MET A 772 1.97 12.27 -10.78
N PRO A 773 2.20 10.96 -10.60
CA PRO A 773 1.52 10.18 -9.58
C PRO A 773 2.04 10.53 -8.19
N MET A 774 1.18 10.38 -7.19
CA MET A 774 1.56 10.39 -5.78
C MET A 774 2.48 9.20 -5.47
N GLN A 775 3.26 9.32 -4.39
CA GLN A 775 4.15 8.26 -3.91
C GLN A 775 3.37 7.09 -3.30
N SER A 776 2.22 7.38 -2.69
CA SER A 776 1.35 6.36 -2.09
C SER A 776 -0.04 6.39 -2.71
N LYS A 777 -0.63 5.20 -2.86
CA LYS A 777 -2.04 5.06 -3.26
C LYS A 777 -2.95 5.45 -2.11
N ARG A 778 -4.05 6.13 -2.41
CA ARG A 778 -4.97 6.64 -1.40
C ARG A 778 -6.37 6.88 -2.00
N ASN A 779 -7.38 6.18 -1.48
CA ASN A 779 -8.78 6.56 -1.66
C ASN A 779 -9.30 7.29 -0.41
N LYS A 780 -10.46 7.95 -0.53
CA LYS A 780 -10.99 8.90 0.47
C LYS A 780 -10.02 10.04 0.79
N VAL A 781 -9.14 10.34 -0.17
CA VAL A 781 -8.17 11.42 -0.12
C VAL A 781 -8.89 12.74 -0.34
N LYS A 782 -8.44 13.80 0.34
CA LYS A 782 -8.91 15.16 0.08
C LYS A 782 -7.80 15.99 -0.54
N ALA A 783 -8.16 16.73 -1.59
CA ALA A 783 -7.23 17.62 -2.26
C ALA A 783 -7.53 19.07 -1.86
N ALA A 784 -6.48 19.85 -1.61
CA ALA A 784 -6.58 21.28 -1.31
C ALA A 784 -5.39 22.03 -1.90
N VAL A 785 -5.56 23.31 -2.18
CA VAL A 785 -4.46 24.17 -2.63
C VAL A 785 -4.14 25.15 -1.52
N ALA A 786 -2.87 25.17 -1.10
CA ALA A 786 -2.40 26.13 -0.12
C ALA A 786 -0.91 26.42 -0.32
N ASN A 787 -0.53 27.67 -0.15
CA ASN A 787 0.83 28.19 -0.22
C ASN A 787 1.56 27.81 -1.51
N GLY A 788 0.83 27.75 -2.63
CA GLY A 788 1.38 27.40 -3.95
C GLY A 788 1.56 25.89 -4.20
N TYR A 789 1.09 25.03 -3.30
CA TYR A 789 1.15 23.57 -3.45
C TYR A 789 -0.25 22.97 -3.59
N LEU A 790 -0.35 21.87 -4.37
CA LEU A 790 -1.51 21.00 -4.37
C LEU A 790 -1.28 19.88 -3.36
N LEU A 791 -2.09 19.84 -2.29
CA LEU A 791 -1.98 18.91 -1.18
C LEU A 791 -2.95 17.74 -1.36
N ALA A 792 -2.50 16.53 -1.03
CA ALA A 792 -3.28 15.32 -0.91
C ALA A 792 -3.23 14.86 0.55
N VAL A 793 -4.32 15.07 1.28
CA VAL A 793 -4.38 14.92 2.74
C VAL A 793 -5.08 13.61 3.08
N GLY A 794 -4.36 12.73 3.79
CA GLY A 794 -4.88 11.49 4.37
C GLY A 794 -5.39 10.48 3.34
N GLY A 795 -6.29 9.59 3.78
CA GLY A 795 -6.99 8.60 2.97
C GLY A 795 -6.86 7.17 3.52
N PHE A 796 -7.07 6.19 2.65
CA PHE A 796 -6.88 4.76 2.90
C PHE A 796 -6.13 4.15 1.72
N ASP A 797 -5.05 3.42 1.99
CA ASP A 797 -4.14 2.88 0.96
C ASP A 797 -4.49 1.46 0.52
N GLY A 798 -5.58 0.88 1.04
CA GLY A 798 -5.97 -0.51 0.80
C GLY A 798 -5.64 -1.45 1.96
N ILE A 799 -4.78 -1.02 2.90
CA ILE A 799 -4.38 -1.79 4.09
C ILE A 799 -4.67 -0.98 5.35
N VAL A 800 -4.24 0.29 5.39
CA VAL A 800 -4.36 1.18 6.55
C VAL A 800 -4.89 2.55 6.17
N HIS A 801 -5.51 3.22 7.15
CA HIS A 801 -5.85 4.63 7.03
C HIS A 801 -4.57 5.47 7.19
N VAL A 802 -4.22 6.24 6.16
CA VAL A 802 -2.98 7.01 6.15
C VAL A 802 -3.22 8.42 6.72
N THR A 803 -2.32 8.88 7.56
CA THR A 803 -2.26 10.28 8.04
C THR A 803 -1.34 11.14 7.18
N THR A 804 -0.63 10.55 6.22
CA THR A 804 0.36 11.25 5.40
C THR A 804 -0.29 12.31 4.52
N VAL A 805 0.36 13.46 4.41
CA VAL A 805 0.03 14.54 3.49
C VAL A 805 1.11 14.58 2.42
N GLU A 806 0.73 14.42 1.16
CA GLU A 806 1.64 14.63 0.03
C GLU A 806 1.37 15.99 -0.61
N ALA A 807 2.41 16.72 -1.00
CA ALA A 807 2.32 17.99 -1.72
C ALA A 807 2.95 17.86 -3.10
N PHE A 808 2.21 18.25 -4.12
CA PHE A 808 2.74 18.44 -5.47
C PHE A 808 3.38 19.82 -5.57
N ASP A 809 4.68 19.81 -5.80
CA ASP A 809 5.50 21.00 -6.04
C ASP A 809 5.63 21.20 -7.57
N PRO A 810 5.07 22.29 -8.12
CA PRO A 810 5.08 22.55 -9.55
C PRO A 810 6.48 22.91 -10.07
N ASP A 811 7.36 23.47 -9.24
CA ASP A 811 8.67 23.96 -9.68
C ASP A 811 9.61 22.79 -10.01
N ILE A 812 9.44 21.68 -9.30
CA ILE A 812 10.19 20.43 -9.52
C ILE A 812 9.38 19.36 -10.24
N ASN A 813 8.08 19.61 -10.47
CA ASN A 813 7.11 18.67 -11.02
C ASN A 813 7.12 17.30 -10.30
N ARG A 814 6.95 17.27 -8.97
CA ARG A 814 6.97 16.02 -8.19
C ARG A 814 6.16 16.13 -6.90
N TRP A 815 5.56 15.01 -6.48
CA TRP A 815 4.97 14.85 -5.15
C TRP A 815 6.04 14.57 -4.09
N ARG A 816 5.94 15.25 -2.95
CA ARG A 816 6.79 15.09 -1.77
C ARG A 816 5.94 14.89 -0.53
N LEU A 817 6.45 14.13 0.44
CA LEU A 817 5.83 14.04 1.75
C LEU A 817 5.92 15.42 2.44
N PHE A 818 4.77 15.97 2.81
CA PHE A 818 4.60 17.33 3.34
C PHE A 818 4.26 17.36 4.83
N GLY A 819 4.18 16.18 5.45
CA GLY A 819 3.88 15.99 6.88
C GLY A 819 2.81 14.91 7.09
N ASN A 820 2.39 14.73 8.33
CA ASN A 820 1.31 13.83 8.72
C ASN A 820 0.27 14.62 9.53
N THR A 821 -1.01 14.33 9.34
CA THR A 821 -2.08 14.71 10.28
C THR A 821 -1.87 13.96 11.60
N GLN A 822 -2.30 14.54 12.72
CA GLN A 822 -2.16 13.94 14.05
C GLN A 822 -3.13 12.76 14.23
N SER A 823 -4.26 12.78 13.52
CA SER A 823 -5.27 11.72 13.50
C SER A 823 -5.64 11.31 12.07
N CYS A 824 -6.19 10.09 11.93
CA CYS A 824 -6.69 9.59 10.65
C CYS A 824 -8.01 10.27 10.31
N HIS A 825 -8.08 10.93 9.15
CA HIS A 825 -9.29 11.60 8.65
C HIS A 825 -9.96 10.87 7.45
N PRO A 826 -10.18 9.53 7.47
CA PRO A 826 -10.74 8.86 6.29
C PRO A 826 -12.21 9.24 6.11
N GLY A 827 -12.52 9.84 4.95
CA GLY A 827 -13.85 10.38 4.66
C GLY A 827 -14.19 11.66 5.44
N GLY A 828 -13.19 12.30 6.07
CA GLY A 828 -13.26 13.69 6.51
C GLY A 828 -13.09 14.65 5.33
N GLY A 829 -13.21 15.95 5.54
CA GLY A 829 -13.03 16.98 4.52
C GLY A 829 -11.90 17.96 4.83
N VAL A 830 -11.45 18.72 3.82
CA VAL A 830 -10.38 19.71 3.97
C VAL A 830 -10.86 21.07 3.45
N ALA A 831 -10.63 22.13 4.20
CA ALA A 831 -10.91 23.52 3.80
C ALA A 831 -9.67 24.39 3.97
N VAL A 832 -9.58 25.45 3.17
CA VAL A 832 -8.50 26.44 3.25
C VAL A 832 -9.10 27.80 3.57
N LEU A 833 -8.47 28.52 4.50
CA LEU A 833 -8.85 29.87 4.91
C LEU A 833 -7.69 30.84 4.71
N ASN A 834 -8.00 31.99 4.12
CA ASN A 834 -7.04 33.08 3.95
C ASN A 834 -7.12 33.99 5.17
N VAL A 835 -6.06 34.03 5.95
CA VAL A 835 -5.95 34.89 7.14
C VAL A 835 -5.08 36.08 6.78
N THR A 836 -5.63 37.27 7.00
CA THR A 836 -4.83 38.49 7.04
C THR A 836 -4.14 38.52 8.40
N PRO A 837 -2.80 38.66 8.45
CA PRO A 837 -2.04 38.61 9.71
C PRO A 837 -2.44 39.73 10.68
#